data_AF-A0A432WE90-F1
#
_entry.id   AF-A0A432WE90-F1
#
_cell.length_a   1.000
_cell.length_b   1.000
_cell.length_c   1.000
_cell.angle_alpha   90.00
_cell.angle_beta   90.00
_cell.angle_gamma   90.00
#
_symmetry.space_group_name_H-M   'P 1'
#
loop_
_entity.id
_entity.type
_entity.pdbx_description
1 polymer ?
#
loop_
_entity_poly.entity_id
_entity_poly.type
_entity_poly.pdbx_seq_one_letter_code
_entity_poly.pdbx_strand_id
1 'polypeptide(L)'
;MGATSSKVKSTLLLPVFLPAIIVIALLIIGTISNPDLAGSIFETTLAEITSRFGWFYMLAVAIFLVFVVGIALTKWGRIKLGPDHADAEYSFPAWFAMLFSAGYGIALLFFGVAEPVLHYSTPPMGAPETLDSAKAAMQISFFHWGFHIWAIYGLTGLVLAYFAFRHGLPLSMRSALYPLIGDKIYGPIGHTVDTFAILGTMFGIATTLGLSVAQINAGVNELWGVPVNTTVQVIFIGIITLAAIASVAAGMDKGIKRLSVINMTLVLFLLVSVFIFGPSIFLLETFLQNTGSYLNNIVERTFNLQAYERSDWIGNWTLFIFGWTIAWAPFVGLFIAKISRGRTIRQFVFGVMFVPTMFTFLWFSVFGDTALNLIMQQGYTSLIAEVQADEAVALFRMYSALLDGYPPIFTTVISIATVILIITFFVTSSDSGSLVVDSLASGGVMNTPVWQRVFWATLEGVVASVLLIAGGLSALQAASVASALPFAIIMLIAAFGMWRALIIEGHQSGSLRSHMKGARTNSGAGKGSWERRLSSLVDFPHKDQVLQYIENDVQATLDKLKASLVEKKWPAEVIWDESNQRVYLEVKLEEQLDFFYEVRLREHELPDYAYPMLRRNIKEKEHYSTAEVFLRQGGQAYDVYGYNERDLMDDVLNQFENYLAFLKISPSTLPWDMAKHDEELDIEEDPEAIWEDKLAGSDGNDGDDDKESDTGKDKA
;
A
#
# COMPACT_ATOMS: atom_id res chain seq x y z
N MET A 1 19.49 4.95 30.91
CA MET A 1 19.48 4.09 32.11
C MET A 1 19.62 2.65 31.66
N GLY A 2 20.73 2.00 32.02
CA GLY A 2 21.06 0.65 31.61
C GLY A 2 20.15 -0.38 32.29
N ALA A 3 19.42 -1.13 31.49
CA ALA A 3 18.77 -2.36 31.93
C ALA A 3 19.67 -3.54 31.57
N THR A 4 20.02 -4.30 32.58
CA THR A 4 20.70 -5.59 32.53
C THR A 4 20.02 -6.52 31.52
N SER A 5 20.72 -6.81 30.42
CA SER A 5 20.33 -7.80 29.42
C SER A 5 20.30 -9.19 30.06
N SER A 6 19.16 -9.59 30.61
CA SER A 6 18.86 -11.01 30.76
C SER A 6 18.94 -11.61 29.35
N LYS A 7 19.73 -12.67 29.15
CA LYS A 7 19.75 -13.40 27.88
C LYS A 7 18.36 -14.00 27.68
N VAL A 8 17.50 -13.29 26.95
CA VAL A 8 16.17 -13.77 26.57
C VAL A 8 16.36 -15.12 25.88
N LYS A 9 15.83 -16.20 26.49
CA LYS A 9 16.00 -17.57 25.97
C LYS A 9 15.27 -17.76 24.64
N SER A 10 14.11 -17.11 24.49
CA SER A 10 13.31 -17.12 23.26
C SER A 10 12.38 -15.91 23.19
N THR A 11 12.17 -15.35 22.00
CA THR A 11 11.15 -14.33 21.71
C THR A 11 9.95 -14.88 20.93
N LEU A 12 9.92 -16.18 20.64
CA LEU A 12 8.91 -16.80 19.78
C LEU A 12 7.50 -16.70 20.36
N LEU A 13 6.57 -16.31 19.51
CA LEU A 13 5.14 -16.31 19.80
C LEU A 13 4.54 -17.63 19.34
N LEU A 14 4.37 -18.58 20.28
CA LEU A 14 3.94 -19.96 20.00
C LEU A 14 2.67 -20.08 19.12
N PRO A 15 1.61 -19.26 19.31
CA PRO A 15 0.43 -19.30 18.45
C PRO A 15 0.68 -19.00 16.96
N VAL A 16 1.83 -18.39 16.63
CA VAL A 16 2.25 -18.09 15.25
C VAL A 16 3.31 -19.07 14.78
N PHE A 17 4.30 -19.34 15.65
CA PHE A 17 5.42 -20.23 15.36
C PHE A 17 4.98 -21.68 15.09
N LEU A 18 4.13 -22.25 15.96
CA LEU A 18 3.76 -23.66 15.86
C LEU A 18 2.98 -23.97 14.57
N PRO A 19 1.92 -23.22 14.18
CA PRO A 19 1.24 -23.47 12.92
C PRO A 19 2.15 -23.36 11.69
N ALA A 20 3.04 -22.35 11.65
CA ALA A 20 3.98 -22.19 10.56
C ALA A 20 4.92 -23.41 10.43
N ILE A 21 5.50 -23.85 11.53
CA ILE A 21 6.40 -25.02 11.55
C ILE A 21 5.66 -26.31 11.24
N ILE A 22 4.43 -26.50 11.71
CA ILE A 22 3.64 -27.69 11.39
C ILE A 22 3.40 -27.77 9.88
N VAL A 23 2.98 -26.67 9.25
CA VAL A 23 2.75 -26.64 7.80
C VAL A 23 4.06 -26.91 7.03
N ILE A 24 5.16 -26.27 7.41
CA ILE A 24 6.47 -26.48 6.77
C ILE A 24 6.94 -27.93 6.96
N ALA A 25 6.82 -28.48 8.16
CA ALA A 25 7.24 -29.85 8.46
C ALA A 25 6.39 -30.88 7.71
N LEU A 26 5.07 -30.69 7.64
CA LEU A 26 4.19 -31.56 6.85
C LEU A 26 4.53 -31.51 5.36
N LEU A 27 4.83 -30.32 4.84
CA LEU A 27 5.27 -30.17 3.45
C LEU A 27 6.61 -30.90 3.22
N ILE A 28 7.60 -30.70 4.10
CA ILE A 28 8.89 -31.36 3.99
C ILE A 28 8.75 -32.88 4.05
N ILE A 29 8.05 -33.40 5.06
CA ILE A 29 7.86 -34.85 5.26
C ILE A 29 7.08 -35.45 4.10
N GLY A 30 5.98 -34.81 3.69
CA GLY A 30 5.18 -35.24 2.55
C GLY A 30 6.00 -35.29 1.27
N THR A 31 6.78 -34.25 0.99
CA THR A 31 7.63 -34.15 -0.20
C THR A 31 8.74 -35.20 -0.21
N ILE A 32 9.42 -35.44 0.93
CA ILE A 32 10.46 -36.47 1.04
C ILE A 32 9.87 -37.88 0.94
N SER A 33 8.65 -38.10 1.43
CA SER A 33 8.02 -39.43 1.43
C SER A 33 7.73 -39.97 0.03
N ASN A 34 7.37 -39.09 -0.90
CA ASN A 34 7.15 -39.43 -2.31
C ASN A 34 7.37 -38.18 -3.19
N PRO A 35 8.62 -37.94 -3.65
CA PRO A 35 8.98 -36.76 -4.43
C PRO A 35 8.21 -36.65 -5.75
N ASP A 36 8.03 -37.74 -6.47
CA ASP A 36 7.32 -37.76 -7.77
C ASP A 36 5.85 -37.34 -7.62
N LEU A 37 5.17 -37.90 -6.61
CA LEU A 37 3.79 -37.52 -6.29
C LEU A 37 3.72 -36.05 -5.87
N ALA A 38 4.65 -35.59 -5.03
CA ALA A 38 4.69 -34.19 -4.61
C ALA A 38 4.88 -33.25 -5.80
N GLY A 39 5.79 -33.56 -6.73
CA GLY A 39 5.99 -32.83 -7.98
C GLY A 39 4.70 -32.71 -8.79
N SER A 40 3.98 -33.82 -9.01
CA SER A 40 2.71 -33.80 -9.74
C SER A 40 1.62 -32.97 -9.05
N ILE A 41 1.58 -32.99 -7.70
CA ILE A 41 0.64 -32.18 -6.92
C ILE A 41 0.99 -30.69 -7.05
N PHE A 42 2.27 -30.33 -7.00
CA PHE A 42 2.71 -28.94 -7.19
C PHE A 42 2.33 -28.40 -8.57
N GLU A 43 2.59 -29.15 -9.63
CA GLU A 43 2.21 -28.78 -11.00
C GLU A 43 0.70 -28.60 -11.14
N THR A 44 -0.08 -29.57 -10.64
CA THR A 44 -1.55 -29.50 -10.67
C THR A 44 -2.07 -28.30 -9.86
N THR A 45 -1.49 -28.05 -8.69
CA THR A 45 -1.88 -26.92 -7.82
C THR A 45 -1.58 -25.59 -8.51
N LEU A 46 -0.42 -25.45 -9.14
CA LEU A 46 -0.06 -24.25 -9.89
C LEU A 46 -1.06 -24.00 -11.04
N ALA A 47 -1.36 -25.03 -11.84
CA ALA A 47 -2.31 -24.94 -12.95
C ALA A 47 -3.75 -24.58 -12.49
N GLU A 48 -4.20 -25.15 -11.37
CA GLU A 48 -5.52 -24.84 -10.78
C GLU A 48 -5.58 -23.41 -10.24
N ILE A 49 -4.53 -22.93 -9.59
CA ILE A 49 -4.47 -21.55 -9.09
C ILE A 49 -4.45 -20.57 -10.25
N THR A 50 -3.61 -20.79 -11.27
CA THR A 50 -3.49 -19.87 -12.41
C THR A 50 -4.78 -19.82 -13.22
N SER A 51 -5.43 -20.97 -13.47
CA SER A 51 -6.68 -21.03 -14.23
C SER A 51 -7.90 -20.45 -13.49
N ARG A 52 -8.02 -20.65 -12.17
CA ARG A 52 -9.19 -20.19 -11.40
C ARG A 52 -9.03 -18.83 -10.75
N PHE A 53 -7.82 -18.51 -10.28
CA PHE A 53 -7.54 -17.31 -9.50
C PHE A 53 -6.68 -16.29 -10.24
N GLY A 54 -6.30 -16.52 -11.49
CA GLY A 54 -5.51 -15.55 -12.28
C GLY A 54 -6.13 -14.15 -12.35
N TRP A 55 -7.46 -14.07 -12.55
CA TRP A 55 -8.19 -12.80 -12.53
C TRP A 55 -8.10 -12.09 -11.17
N PHE A 56 -8.15 -12.86 -10.08
CA PHE A 56 -8.08 -12.32 -8.72
C PHE A 56 -6.68 -11.75 -8.45
N TYR A 57 -5.61 -12.45 -8.84
CA TYR A 57 -4.24 -11.94 -8.73
C TYR A 57 -4.05 -10.64 -9.48
N MET A 58 -4.42 -10.61 -10.76
CA MET A 58 -4.26 -9.41 -11.59
C MET A 58 -5.05 -8.23 -11.02
N LEU A 59 -6.29 -8.47 -10.58
CA LEU A 59 -7.11 -7.45 -9.93
C LEU A 59 -6.50 -6.97 -8.61
N ALA A 60 -5.99 -7.88 -7.77
CA ALA A 60 -5.35 -7.52 -6.51
C ALA A 60 -4.12 -6.62 -6.72
N VAL A 61 -3.23 -7.00 -7.66
CA VAL A 61 -2.06 -6.19 -8.00
C VAL A 61 -2.46 -4.82 -8.57
N ALA A 62 -3.48 -4.78 -9.43
CA ALA A 62 -4.03 -3.52 -9.93
C ALA A 62 -4.54 -2.62 -8.79
N ILE A 63 -5.27 -3.18 -7.82
CA ILE A 63 -5.74 -2.47 -6.64
C ILE A 63 -4.56 -1.96 -5.81
N PHE A 64 -3.52 -2.76 -5.58
CA PHE A 64 -2.33 -2.33 -4.83
C PHE A 64 -1.67 -1.13 -5.48
N LEU A 65 -1.49 -1.17 -6.82
CA LEU A 65 -0.92 -0.07 -7.59
C LEU A 65 -1.76 1.21 -7.48
N VAL A 66 -3.05 1.12 -7.80
CA VAL A 66 -3.96 2.27 -7.77
C VAL A 66 -4.06 2.85 -6.36
N PHE A 67 -4.11 1.99 -5.34
CA PHE A 67 -4.24 2.41 -3.95
C PHE A 67 -3.00 3.17 -3.45
N VAL A 68 -1.80 2.60 -3.64
CA VAL A 68 -0.55 3.20 -3.18
C VAL A 68 -0.29 4.53 -3.87
N VAL A 69 -0.47 4.59 -5.19
CA VAL A 69 -0.33 5.83 -5.97
C VAL A 69 -1.41 6.84 -5.57
N GLY A 70 -2.66 6.39 -5.46
CA GLY A 70 -3.80 7.23 -5.08
C GLY A 70 -3.58 7.93 -3.75
N ILE A 71 -3.17 7.21 -2.70
CA ILE A 71 -2.89 7.81 -1.39
C ILE A 71 -1.80 8.88 -1.48
N ALA A 72 -0.72 8.62 -2.22
CA ALA A 72 0.40 9.55 -2.35
C ALA A 72 -0.01 10.90 -2.99
N LEU A 73 -0.98 10.87 -3.91
CA LEU A 73 -1.51 12.04 -4.59
C LEU A 73 -2.52 12.84 -3.74
N THR A 74 -3.15 12.22 -2.74
CA THR A 74 -4.10 12.91 -1.86
C THR A 74 -3.44 13.76 -0.75
N LYS A 75 -4.28 14.40 0.08
CA LYS A 75 -3.87 15.05 1.34
C LYS A 75 -3.17 14.10 2.31
N TRP A 76 -3.52 12.81 2.29
CA TRP A 76 -2.90 11.79 3.13
C TRP A 76 -1.40 11.61 2.84
N GLY A 77 -0.96 11.90 1.62
CA GLY A 77 0.45 11.89 1.25
C GLY A 77 1.35 12.79 2.11
N ARG A 78 0.77 13.76 2.85
CA ARG A 78 1.52 14.66 3.76
C ARG A 78 1.76 14.07 5.16
N ILE A 79 1.07 12.98 5.52
CA ILE A 79 1.22 12.32 6.81
C ILE A 79 2.62 11.72 6.93
N LYS A 80 3.27 11.88 8.08
CA LYS A 80 4.58 11.29 8.36
C LYS A 80 4.46 9.86 8.90
N LEU A 81 5.37 8.98 8.50
CA LEU A 81 5.54 7.62 9.00
C LEU A 81 6.25 7.65 10.37
N GLY A 82 5.55 8.19 11.35
CA GLY A 82 6.06 8.53 12.66
C GLY A 82 5.27 9.67 13.29
N PRO A 83 5.69 10.17 14.46
CA PRO A 83 5.19 11.42 15.03
C PRO A 83 5.31 12.59 14.05
N ASP A 84 4.46 13.60 14.18
CA ASP A 84 4.45 14.76 13.25
C ASP A 84 5.76 15.57 13.23
N HIS A 85 6.47 15.58 14.35
CA HIS A 85 7.77 16.23 14.49
C HIS A 85 8.94 15.30 14.15
N ALA A 86 8.70 14.04 13.79
CA ALA A 86 9.77 13.12 13.44
C ALA A 86 10.45 13.55 12.13
N ASP A 87 11.77 13.50 12.14
CA ASP A 87 12.59 13.67 10.94
C ASP A 87 12.98 12.31 10.36
N ALA A 88 13.35 12.30 9.07
CA ALA A 88 13.81 11.08 8.41
C ALA A 88 15.11 10.59 9.07
N GLU A 89 15.12 9.32 9.50
CA GLU A 89 16.27 8.71 10.17
C GLU A 89 17.50 8.64 9.26
N TYR A 90 17.27 8.48 7.96
CA TYR A 90 18.30 8.46 6.93
C TYR A 90 18.09 9.58 5.92
N SER A 91 19.19 10.22 5.51
CA SER A 91 19.18 11.22 4.44
C SER A 91 18.60 10.63 3.15
N PHE A 92 18.05 11.48 2.27
CA PHE A 92 17.43 11.02 1.01
C PHE A 92 18.38 10.17 0.13
N PRO A 93 19.65 10.56 -0.10
CA PRO A 93 20.57 9.74 -0.90
C PRO A 93 20.90 8.40 -0.23
N ALA A 94 21.08 8.38 1.09
CA ALA A 94 21.38 7.14 1.81
C ALA A 94 20.18 6.17 1.78
N TRP A 95 18.97 6.69 1.99
CA TRP A 95 17.74 5.90 1.90
C TRP A 95 17.50 5.33 0.50
N PHE A 96 17.69 6.16 -0.54
CA PHE A 96 17.64 5.75 -1.93
C PHE A 96 18.60 4.59 -2.21
N ALA A 97 19.85 4.68 -1.77
CA ALA A 97 20.83 3.62 -1.97
C ALA A 97 20.45 2.33 -1.24
N MET A 98 19.85 2.44 -0.05
CA MET A 98 19.40 1.28 0.73
C MET A 98 18.18 0.59 0.11
N LEU A 99 17.23 1.34 -0.47
CA LEU A 99 16.10 0.76 -1.20
C LEU A 99 16.57 -0.15 -2.33
N PHE A 100 17.61 0.28 -3.05
CA PHE A 100 18.17 -0.51 -4.13
C PHE A 100 18.94 -1.74 -3.64
N SER A 101 19.60 -1.67 -2.47
CA SER A 101 20.28 -2.83 -1.88
C SER A 101 19.32 -3.91 -1.34
N ALA A 102 18.03 -3.60 -1.22
CA ALA A 102 17.00 -4.47 -0.66
C ALA A 102 16.59 -5.57 -1.65
N GLY A 103 17.35 -6.66 -1.70
CA GLY A 103 16.88 -7.99 -2.13
C GLY A 103 16.61 -8.21 -3.62
N TYR A 104 16.52 -7.20 -4.47
CA TYR A 104 16.00 -7.37 -5.84
C TYR A 104 16.98 -8.01 -6.87
N GLY A 105 18.22 -8.31 -6.46
CA GLY A 105 19.32 -8.59 -7.40
C GLY A 105 19.26 -9.90 -8.18
N ILE A 106 18.84 -11.00 -7.55
CA ILE A 106 18.86 -12.34 -8.18
C ILE A 106 17.88 -12.43 -9.34
N ALA A 107 16.69 -11.86 -9.16
CA ALA A 107 15.66 -11.85 -10.18
C ALA A 107 16.12 -11.14 -11.46
N LEU A 108 16.79 -9.98 -11.30
CA LEU A 108 17.39 -9.25 -12.42
C LEU A 108 18.53 -10.01 -13.10
N LEU A 109 19.35 -10.73 -12.34
CA LEU A 109 20.43 -11.54 -12.91
C LEU A 109 19.90 -12.73 -13.70
N PHE A 110 18.85 -13.39 -13.21
CA PHE A 110 18.24 -14.55 -13.85
C PHE A 110 17.42 -14.15 -15.08
N PHE A 111 16.43 -13.28 -14.91
CA PHE A 111 15.47 -12.93 -15.95
C PHE A 111 15.92 -11.78 -16.85
N GLY A 112 16.94 -11.01 -16.47
CA GLY A 112 17.41 -9.83 -17.22
C GLY A 112 17.78 -10.11 -18.68
N VAL A 113 18.21 -11.33 -18.97
CA VAL A 113 18.48 -11.81 -20.35
C VAL A 113 17.47 -12.89 -20.77
N ALA A 114 17.18 -13.85 -19.89
CA ALA A 114 16.34 -14.99 -20.23
C ALA A 114 14.94 -14.55 -20.69
N GLU A 115 14.31 -13.64 -19.96
CA GLU A 115 12.93 -13.25 -20.23
C GLU A 115 12.77 -12.49 -21.57
N PRO A 116 13.58 -11.46 -21.90
CA PRO A 116 13.53 -10.84 -23.23
C PRO A 116 13.75 -11.82 -24.39
N VAL A 117 14.72 -12.75 -24.25
CA VAL A 117 15.03 -13.74 -25.29
C VAL A 117 13.88 -14.74 -25.47
N LEU A 118 13.27 -15.20 -24.37
CA LEU A 118 12.13 -16.12 -24.42
C LEU A 118 10.87 -15.44 -24.96
N HIS A 119 10.59 -14.19 -24.59
CA HIS A 119 9.45 -13.48 -25.17
C HIS A 119 9.66 -13.05 -26.62
N TYR A 120 10.90 -12.91 -27.07
CA TYR A 120 11.20 -12.68 -28.49
C TYR A 120 10.95 -13.93 -29.33
N SER A 121 11.39 -15.10 -28.83
CA SER A 121 11.31 -16.39 -29.53
C SER A 121 9.98 -17.10 -29.37
N THR A 122 9.29 -16.90 -28.25
CA THR A 122 7.98 -17.51 -27.93
C THR A 122 7.04 -16.44 -27.35
N PRO A 123 6.66 -15.43 -28.15
CA PRO A 123 5.83 -14.33 -27.66
C PRO A 123 4.42 -14.83 -27.29
N PRO A 124 3.77 -14.21 -26.29
CA PRO A 124 2.39 -14.56 -25.93
C PRO A 124 1.36 -14.24 -27.02
N MET A 125 1.67 -13.28 -27.89
CA MET A 125 0.84 -12.89 -29.03
C MET A 125 1.74 -12.46 -30.19
N GLY A 126 1.31 -12.73 -31.41
CA GLY A 126 2.04 -12.38 -32.63
C GLY A 126 3.08 -13.42 -33.06
N ALA A 127 3.80 -13.11 -34.14
CA ALA A 127 4.77 -14.02 -34.72
C ALA A 127 6.11 -13.96 -33.98
N PRO A 128 6.73 -15.13 -33.70
CA PRO A 128 8.05 -15.20 -33.05
C PRO A 128 9.15 -14.61 -33.93
N GLU A 129 10.23 -14.18 -33.29
CA GLU A 129 11.45 -13.72 -33.96
C GLU A 129 11.25 -12.58 -34.97
N THR A 130 10.34 -11.65 -34.66
CA THR A 130 10.05 -10.46 -35.46
C THR A 130 10.45 -9.18 -34.73
N LEU A 131 10.53 -8.07 -35.46
CA LEU A 131 10.75 -6.75 -34.85
C LEU A 131 9.64 -6.41 -33.81
N ASP A 132 8.41 -6.85 -34.09
CA ASP A 132 7.29 -6.60 -33.18
C ASP A 132 7.35 -7.49 -31.93
N SER A 133 7.78 -8.76 -32.05
CA SER A 133 8.01 -9.61 -30.87
C SER A 133 9.19 -9.10 -30.03
N ALA A 134 10.23 -8.52 -30.63
CA ALA A 134 11.35 -7.91 -29.89
C ALA A 134 10.89 -6.72 -29.04
N LYS A 135 10.08 -5.82 -29.62
CA LYS A 135 9.48 -4.70 -28.89
C LYS A 135 8.53 -5.20 -27.79
N ALA A 136 7.70 -6.20 -28.09
CA ALA A 136 6.77 -6.78 -27.13
C ALA A 136 7.51 -7.44 -25.95
N ALA A 137 8.62 -8.13 -26.21
CA ALA A 137 9.44 -8.79 -25.19
C ALA A 137 9.92 -7.79 -24.13
N MET A 138 10.50 -6.67 -24.56
CA MET A 138 10.96 -5.62 -23.64
C MET A 138 9.82 -4.94 -22.88
N GLN A 139 8.69 -4.68 -23.55
CA GLN A 139 7.51 -4.14 -22.87
C GLN A 139 6.96 -5.08 -21.78
N ILE A 140 6.96 -6.39 -22.05
CA ILE A 140 6.53 -7.41 -21.09
C ILE A 140 7.49 -7.43 -19.89
N SER A 141 8.79 -7.42 -20.12
CA SER A 141 9.78 -7.40 -19.03
C SER A 141 9.68 -6.14 -18.18
N PHE A 142 9.47 -4.98 -18.80
CA PHE A 142 9.23 -3.73 -18.05
C PHE A 142 7.90 -3.79 -17.27
N PHE A 143 6.89 -4.49 -17.79
CA PHE A 143 5.63 -4.71 -17.09
C PHE A 143 5.79 -5.60 -15.86
N HIS A 144 6.43 -6.75 -16.00
CA HIS A 144 6.65 -7.67 -14.90
C HIS A 144 7.50 -7.05 -13.79
N TRP A 145 8.55 -6.30 -14.14
CA TRP A 145 9.54 -5.82 -13.17
C TRP A 145 9.46 -4.32 -12.87
N GLY A 146 8.36 -3.68 -13.28
CA GLY A 146 8.10 -2.26 -13.12
C GLY A 146 7.24 -1.90 -11.90
N PHE A 147 6.37 -0.90 -12.04
CA PHE A 147 5.61 -0.32 -10.92
C PHE A 147 4.74 -1.33 -10.15
N HIS A 148 4.26 -2.40 -10.78
CA HIS A 148 3.41 -3.40 -10.15
C HIS A 148 4.11 -4.12 -8.99
N ILE A 149 5.35 -4.55 -9.18
CA ILE A 149 6.17 -5.16 -8.12
C ILE A 149 6.38 -4.18 -6.97
N TRP A 150 6.75 -2.94 -7.29
CA TRP A 150 7.04 -1.93 -6.28
C TRP A 150 5.80 -1.41 -5.58
N ALA A 151 4.62 -1.54 -6.18
CA ALA A 151 3.35 -1.31 -5.51
C ALA A 151 3.03 -2.42 -4.49
N ILE A 152 3.30 -3.68 -4.82
CA ILE A 152 3.14 -4.81 -3.87
C ILE A 152 4.04 -4.58 -2.65
N TYR A 153 5.32 -4.31 -2.86
CA TYR A 153 6.26 -4.02 -1.77
C TYR A 153 5.93 -2.72 -1.03
N GLY A 154 5.56 -1.68 -1.79
CA GLY A 154 5.20 -0.36 -1.27
C GLY A 154 3.97 -0.41 -0.38
N LEU A 155 2.94 -1.18 -0.73
CA LEU A 155 1.75 -1.36 0.10
C LEU A 155 2.12 -1.98 1.44
N THR A 156 2.82 -3.11 1.43
CA THR A 156 3.22 -3.81 2.65
C THR A 156 4.12 -2.93 3.52
N GLY A 157 5.12 -2.27 2.92
CA GLY A 157 6.01 -1.38 3.63
C GLY A 157 5.31 -0.14 4.20
N LEU A 158 4.34 0.42 3.47
CA LEU A 158 3.53 1.55 3.95
C LEU A 158 2.69 1.16 5.16
N VAL A 159 1.99 0.03 5.08
CA VAL A 159 1.15 -0.50 6.15
C VAL A 159 2.00 -0.75 7.40
N LEU A 160 3.12 -1.48 7.27
CA LEU A 160 4.00 -1.77 8.40
C LEU A 160 4.58 -0.49 9.02
N ALA A 161 5.08 0.44 8.21
CA ALA A 161 5.64 1.69 8.69
C ALA A 161 4.60 2.58 9.39
N TYR A 162 3.40 2.67 8.81
CA TYR A 162 2.34 3.50 9.35
C TYR A 162 1.87 3.00 10.73
N PHE A 163 1.49 1.73 10.83
CA PHE A 163 0.98 1.19 12.09
C PHE A 163 2.06 1.07 13.16
N ALA A 164 3.29 0.72 12.79
CA ALA A 164 4.36 0.60 13.78
C ALA A 164 4.89 1.95 14.25
N PHE A 165 5.20 2.88 13.35
CA PHE A 165 5.88 4.12 13.73
C PHE A 165 4.94 5.26 14.10
N ARG A 166 3.74 5.33 13.51
CA ARG A 166 2.77 6.37 13.85
C ARG A 166 1.83 5.95 14.98
N HIS A 167 1.36 4.70 14.95
CA HIS A 167 0.41 4.17 15.94
C HIS A 167 1.05 3.33 17.05
N GLY A 168 2.36 3.10 17.01
CA GLY A 168 3.08 2.37 18.06
C GLY A 168 2.71 0.88 18.17
N LEU A 169 2.11 0.30 17.13
CA LEU A 169 1.71 -1.10 17.09
C LEU A 169 2.91 -2.01 16.77
N PRO A 170 2.79 -3.35 16.97
CA PRO A 170 3.85 -4.27 16.58
C PRO A 170 4.22 -4.12 15.10
N LEU A 171 5.51 -4.24 14.75
CA LEU A 171 5.99 -4.22 13.37
C LEU A 171 5.69 -5.56 12.69
N SER A 172 4.41 -5.83 12.44
CA SER A 172 3.92 -7.07 11.85
C SER A 172 2.63 -6.86 11.05
N MET A 173 2.33 -7.77 10.12
CA MET A 173 1.19 -7.65 9.21
C MET A 173 -0.16 -7.65 9.94
N ARG A 174 -0.27 -8.34 11.09
CA ARG A 174 -1.48 -8.28 11.93
C ARG A 174 -1.90 -6.85 12.30
N SER A 175 -0.96 -5.92 12.42
CA SER A 175 -1.23 -4.54 12.86
C SER A 175 -2.09 -3.78 11.84
N ALA A 176 -2.05 -4.21 10.57
CA ALA A 176 -2.92 -3.68 9.52
C ALA A 176 -4.41 -3.87 9.79
N LEU A 177 -4.76 -4.88 10.59
CA LEU A 177 -6.14 -5.20 10.94
C LEU A 177 -6.66 -4.35 12.10
N TYR A 178 -5.80 -3.63 12.83
CA TYR A 178 -6.20 -2.89 14.03
C TYR A 178 -7.38 -1.93 13.81
N PRO A 179 -7.43 -1.14 12.71
CA PRO A 179 -8.58 -0.27 12.45
C PRO A 179 -9.90 -1.02 12.24
N LEU A 180 -9.84 -2.32 11.90
CA LEU A 180 -10.99 -3.15 11.60
C LEU A 180 -11.48 -3.93 12.82
N ILE A 181 -10.55 -4.51 13.59
CA ILE A 181 -10.85 -5.47 14.66
C ILE A 181 -10.31 -5.08 16.04
N GLY A 182 -9.64 -3.91 16.17
CA GLY A 182 -9.07 -3.42 17.42
C GLY A 182 -8.06 -4.39 18.03
N ASP A 183 -8.14 -4.57 19.35
CA ASP A 183 -7.21 -5.43 20.12
C ASP A 183 -7.30 -6.93 19.77
N LYS A 184 -8.27 -7.36 18.94
CA LYS A 184 -8.33 -8.74 18.44
C LYS A 184 -7.12 -9.12 17.57
N ILE A 185 -6.27 -8.17 17.18
CA ILE A 185 -4.98 -8.44 16.53
C ILE A 185 -4.03 -9.26 17.41
N TYR A 186 -4.19 -9.22 18.74
CA TYR A 186 -3.39 -10.04 19.67
C TYR A 186 -3.97 -11.45 19.87
N GLY A 187 -5.08 -11.75 19.21
CA GLY A 187 -5.78 -13.03 19.26
C GLY A 187 -5.58 -13.89 18.00
N PRO A 188 -6.38 -14.95 17.85
CA PRO A 188 -6.24 -15.93 16.76
C PRO A 188 -6.23 -15.33 15.35
N ILE A 189 -7.08 -14.33 15.09
CA ILE A 189 -7.19 -13.70 13.76
C ILE A 189 -5.86 -13.02 13.36
N GLY A 190 -5.25 -12.26 14.28
CA GLY A 190 -3.95 -11.64 14.01
C GLY A 190 -2.82 -12.67 13.94
N HIS A 191 -2.88 -13.74 14.73
CA HIS A 191 -1.91 -14.84 14.63
C HIS A 191 -1.96 -15.54 13.28
N THR A 192 -3.15 -15.79 12.73
CA THR A 192 -3.31 -16.37 11.39
C THR A 192 -2.65 -15.53 10.31
N VAL A 193 -2.79 -14.20 10.36
CA VAL A 193 -2.14 -13.29 9.40
C VAL A 193 -0.62 -13.41 9.45
N ASP A 194 -0.04 -13.40 10.64
CA ASP A 194 1.40 -13.52 10.80
C ASP A 194 1.93 -14.90 10.39
N THR A 195 1.16 -15.96 10.64
CA THR A 195 1.50 -17.31 10.14
C THR A 195 1.56 -17.34 8.61
N PHE A 196 0.58 -16.76 7.90
CA PHE A 196 0.63 -16.69 6.44
C PHE A 196 1.76 -15.78 5.94
N ALA A 197 2.08 -14.69 6.66
CA ALA A 197 3.23 -13.85 6.34
C ALA A 197 4.55 -14.62 6.44
N ILE A 198 4.71 -15.48 7.46
CA ILE A 198 5.87 -16.37 7.60
C ILE A 198 5.92 -17.38 6.46
N LEU A 199 4.81 -18.08 6.18
CA LEU A 199 4.76 -19.09 5.11
C LEU A 199 5.09 -18.49 3.75
N GLY A 200 4.46 -17.37 3.40
CA GLY A 200 4.75 -16.63 2.16
C GLY A 200 6.22 -16.26 2.06
N THR A 201 6.78 -15.68 3.13
CA THR A 201 8.19 -15.29 3.16
C THR A 201 9.11 -16.49 2.97
N MET A 202 8.85 -17.60 3.67
CA MET A 202 9.66 -18.82 3.59
C MET A 202 9.67 -19.42 2.18
N PHE A 203 8.51 -19.57 1.54
CA PHE A 203 8.42 -20.13 0.19
C PHE A 203 8.90 -19.15 -0.89
N GLY A 204 8.69 -17.85 -0.70
CA GLY A 204 9.26 -16.80 -1.55
C GLY A 204 10.79 -16.82 -1.53
N ILE A 205 11.41 -16.90 -0.34
CA ILE A 205 12.86 -17.04 -0.19
C ILE A 205 13.34 -18.34 -0.81
N ALA A 206 12.72 -19.48 -0.50
CA ALA A 206 13.12 -20.78 -1.05
C ALA A 206 13.17 -20.78 -2.59
N THR A 207 12.20 -20.11 -3.24
CA THR A 207 12.17 -19.93 -4.70
C THR A 207 13.36 -19.13 -5.20
N THR A 208 13.65 -17.99 -4.55
CA THR A 208 14.83 -17.18 -4.85
C THR A 208 16.13 -17.96 -4.68
N LEU A 209 16.24 -18.80 -3.63
CA LEU A 209 17.40 -19.65 -3.39
C LEU A 209 17.56 -20.71 -4.49
N GLY A 210 16.47 -21.33 -4.95
CA GLY A 210 16.47 -22.29 -6.04
C GLY A 210 16.90 -21.70 -7.37
N LEU A 211 16.35 -20.53 -7.75
CA LEU A 211 16.78 -19.78 -8.93
C LEU A 211 18.28 -19.44 -8.87
N SER A 212 18.74 -19.01 -7.69
CA SER A 212 20.15 -18.67 -7.47
C SER A 212 21.07 -19.87 -7.69
N VAL A 213 20.75 -21.05 -7.13
CA VAL A 213 21.63 -22.21 -7.28
C VAL A 213 21.60 -22.81 -8.68
N ALA A 214 20.47 -22.72 -9.38
CA ALA A 214 20.41 -23.06 -10.80
C ALA A 214 21.38 -22.19 -11.59
N GLN A 215 21.35 -20.87 -11.36
CA GLN A 215 22.24 -19.93 -12.03
C GLN A 215 23.71 -20.04 -11.61
N ILE A 216 23.99 -20.32 -10.34
CA ILE A 216 25.35 -20.62 -9.87
C ILE A 216 25.87 -21.89 -10.56
N ASN A 217 25.06 -22.94 -10.64
CA ASN A 217 25.47 -24.18 -11.29
C ASN A 217 25.75 -23.96 -12.77
N ALA A 218 24.92 -23.19 -13.48
CA ALA A 218 25.16 -22.80 -14.88
C ALA A 218 26.48 -22.00 -15.04
N GLY A 219 26.73 -21.01 -14.19
CA GLY A 219 27.96 -20.22 -14.26
C GLY A 219 29.22 -21.02 -13.93
N VAL A 220 29.15 -21.90 -12.93
CA VAL A 220 30.26 -22.80 -12.57
C VAL A 220 30.48 -23.85 -13.67
N ASN A 221 29.41 -24.29 -14.36
CA ASN A 221 29.53 -25.16 -15.53
C ASN A 221 30.28 -24.47 -16.67
N GLU A 222 29.93 -23.23 -16.99
CA GLU A 222 30.61 -22.45 -18.04
C GLU A 222 32.09 -22.21 -17.71
N LEU A 223 32.42 -21.96 -16.44
CA LEU A 223 33.79 -21.65 -16.01
C LEU A 223 34.68 -22.88 -15.83
N TRP A 224 34.13 -23.97 -15.28
CA TRP A 224 34.91 -25.13 -14.81
C TRP A 224 34.35 -26.49 -15.22
N GLY A 225 33.26 -26.54 -16.00
CA GLY A 225 32.68 -27.79 -16.51
C GLY A 225 31.95 -28.64 -15.46
N VAL A 226 31.59 -28.09 -14.30
CA VAL A 226 30.84 -28.82 -13.27
C VAL A 226 29.45 -29.19 -13.81
N PRO A 227 28.99 -30.45 -13.72
CA PRO A 227 27.69 -30.87 -14.25
C PRO A 227 26.52 -30.05 -13.73
N VAL A 228 25.53 -29.75 -14.58
CA VAL A 228 24.28 -29.09 -14.19
C VAL A 228 23.25 -30.16 -13.82
N ASN A 229 22.99 -30.34 -12.53
CA ASN A 229 21.96 -31.25 -12.04
C ASN A 229 21.54 -30.92 -10.59
N THR A 230 20.40 -31.45 -10.18
CA THR A 230 19.81 -31.23 -8.85
C THR A 230 20.75 -31.57 -7.71
N THR A 231 21.57 -32.62 -7.82
CA THR A 231 22.51 -33.01 -6.76
C THR A 231 23.56 -31.93 -6.51
N VAL A 232 24.13 -31.36 -7.57
CA VAL A 232 25.10 -30.26 -7.46
C VAL A 232 24.43 -29.00 -6.92
N GLN A 233 23.21 -28.69 -7.36
CA GLN A 233 22.44 -27.55 -6.85
C GLN A 233 22.17 -27.67 -5.34
N VAL A 234 21.76 -28.85 -4.84
CA VAL A 234 21.55 -29.11 -3.41
C VAL A 234 22.85 -28.97 -2.61
N ILE A 235 24.00 -29.40 -3.16
CA ILE A 235 25.31 -29.18 -2.53
C ILE A 235 25.61 -27.68 -2.42
N PHE A 236 25.35 -26.90 -3.47
CA PHE A 236 25.50 -25.44 -3.40
C PHE A 236 24.57 -24.81 -2.37
N ILE A 237 23.30 -25.22 -2.29
CA ILE A 237 22.39 -24.76 -1.23
C ILE A 237 23.01 -25.01 0.14
N GLY A 238 23.52 -26.23 0.40
CA GLY A 238 24.14 -26.58 1.67
C GLY A 238 25.36 -25.70 2.00
N ILE A 239 26.30 -25.54 1.05
CA ILE A 239 27.51 -24.73 1.24
C ILE A 239 27.16 -23.26 1.53
N ILE A 240 26.25 -22.69 0.75
CA ILE A 240 25.90 -21.27 0.87
C ILE A 240 25.05 -21.02 2.12
N THR A 241 24.19 -21.97 2.51
CA THR A 241 23.45 -21.92 3.78
C THR A 241 24.41 -21.92 4.97
N LEU A 242 25.47 -22.73 4.94
CA LEU A 242 26.51 -22.69 5.98
C LEU A 242 27.22 -21.33 6.03
N ALA A 243 27.49 -20.71 4.88
CA ALA A 243 28.04 -19.36 4.82
C ALA A 243 27.07 -18.30 5.38
N ALA A 244 25.77 -18.43 5.11
CA ALA A 244 24.73 -17.57 5.68
C ALA A 244 24.62 -17.73 7.20
N ILE A 245 24.64 -18.95 7.71
CA ILE A 245 24.67 -19.25 9.15
C ILE A 245 25.91 -18.61 9.82
N ALA A 246 27.07 -18.68 9.16
CA ALA A 246 28.28 -18.02 9.65
C ALA A 246 28.13 -16.49 9.67
N SER A 247 27.48 -15.89 8.66
CA SER A 247 27.17 -14.44 8.63
C SER A 247 26.27 -14.04 9.80
N VAL A 248 25.16 -14.78 10.00
CA VAL A 248 24.19 -14.56 11.08
C VAL A 248 24.87 -14.64 12.45
N ALA A 249 25.76 -15.61 12.63
CA ALA A 249 26.50 -15.83 13.87
C ALA A 249 27.58 -14.76 14.14
N ALA A 250 28.23 -14.23 13.09
CA ALA A 250 29.30 -13.24 13.20
C ALA A 250 28.81 -11.82 13.60
N GLY A 251 27.51 -11.56 13.55
CA GLY A 251 26.91 -10.29 13.92
C GLY A 251 26.46 -9.46 12.71
N MET A 252 25.14 -9.29 12.65
CA MET A 252 24.33 -8.75 11.56
C MET A 252 24.76 -7.38 11.03
N ASP A 253 25.05 -6.42 11.92
CA ASP A 253 25.26 -5.01 11.50
C ASP A 253 26.51 -4.82 10.63
N LYS A 254 27.55 -5.65 10.84
CA LYS A 254 28.80 -5.56 10.06
C LYS A 254 28.78 -6.45 8.82
N GLY A 255 28.16 -7.64 8.90
CA GLY A 255 28.06 -8.61 7.81
C GLY A 255 27.22 -8.10 6.66
N ILE A 256 25.94 -7.78 6.93
CA ILE A 256 24.97 -7.31 5.92
C ILE A 256 25.49 -6.05 5.23
N LYS A 257 26.03 -5.09 6.00
CA LYS A 257 26.56 -3.84 5.43
C LYS A 257 27.72 -4.07 4.47
N ARG A 258 28.67 -4.95 4.81
CA ARG A 258 29.84 -5.25 3.95
C ARG A 258 29.43 -5.99 2.69
N LEU A 259 28.61 -7.04 2.84
CA LEU A 259 28.11 -7.81 1.70
C LEU A 259 27.27 -6.92 0.76
N SER A 260 26.44 -6.04 1.30
CA SER A 260 25.66 -5.09 0.49
C SER A 260 26.56 -4.15 -0.34
N VAL A 261 27.66 -3.64 0.23
CA VAL A 261 28.61 -2.79 -0.53
C VAL A 261 29.32 -3.59 -1.63
N ILE A 262 29.68 -4.84 -1.37
CA ILE A 262 30.27 -5.74 -2.37
C ILE A 262 29.26 -5.98 -3.50
N ASN A 263 28.01 -6.32 -3.16
CA ASN A 263 26.94 -6.52 -4.14
C ASN A 263 26.76 -5.30 -5.03
N MET A 264 26.65 -4.11 -4.43
CA MET A 264 26.50 -2.84 -5.16
C MET A 264 27.67 -2.56 -6.10
N THR A 265 28.89 -2.84 -5.65
CA THR A 265 30.09 -2.66 -6.48
C THR A 265 30.10 -3.61 -7.66
N LEU A 266 29.75 -4.89 -7.44
CA LEU A 266 29.68 -5.90 -8.48
C LEU A 266 28.54 -5.62 -9.48
N VAL A 267 27.35 -5.24 -9.00
CA VAL A 267 26.22 -4.83 -9.86
C VAL A 267 26.64 -3.69 -10.78
N LEU A 268 27.26 -2.65 -10.23
CA LEU A 268 27.72 -1.51 -11.03
C LEU A 268 28.82 -1.93 -12.01
N PHE A 269 29.75 -2.78 -11.58
CA PHE A 269 30.79 -3.33 -12.45
C PHE A 269 30.20 -4.10 -13.64
N LEU A 270 29.22 -4.99 -13.40
CA LEU A 270 28.58 -5.75 -14.47
C LEU A 270 27.81 -4.85 -15.43
N LEU A 271 26.98 -3.93 -14.90
CA LEU A 271 26.20 -3.00 -15.71
C LEU A 271 27.10 -2.13 -16.59
N VAL A 272 28.16 -1.54 -16.02
CA VAL A 272 29.11 -0.72 -16.77
C VAL A 272 29.88 -1.55 -17.79
N SER A 273 30.27 -2.78 -17.45
CA SER A 273 30.98 -3.67 -18.38
C SER A 273 30.12 -3.97 -19.61
N VAL A 274 28.89 -4.44 -19.42
CA VAL A 274 27.98 -4.74 -20.53
C VAL A 274 27.64 -3.47 -21.32
N PHE A 275 27.46 -2.33 -20.66
CA PHE A 275 27.20 -1.06 -21.35
C PHE A 275 28.37 -0.61 -22.25
N ILE A 276 29.62 -0.82 -21.81
CA ILE A 276 30.83 -0.43 -22.56
C ILE A 276 31.10 -1.39 -23.73
N PHE A 277 30.98 -2.70 -23.50
CA PHE A 277 31.23 -3.70 -24.54
C PHE A 277 30.03 -3.88 -25.49
N GLY A 278 28.83 -3.54 -25.03
CA GLY A 278 27.61 -3.52 -25.84
C GLY A 278 27.42 -2.25 -26.66
N PRO A 279 26.35 -2.19 -27.47
CA PRO A 279 26.08 -1.06 -28.35
C PRO A 279 25.51 0.14 -27.56
N SER A 280 26.36 0.89 -26.84
CA SER A 280 25.94 1.88 -25.82
C SER A 280 24.88 2.89 -26.29
N ILE A 281 24.98 3.42 -27.51
CA ILE A 281 24.01 4.38 -28.06
C ILE A 281 22.65 3.71 -28.29
N PHE A 282 22.64 2.51 -28.86
CA PHE A 282 21.43 1.73 -29.03
C PHE A 282 20.77 1.46 -27.67
N LEU A 283 21.53 1.10 -26.64
CA LEU A 283 20.99 0.87 -25.30
C LEU A 283 20.35 2.12 -24.68
N LEU A 284 20.90 3.32 -24.96
CA LEU A 284 20.30 4.58 -24.53
C LEU A 284 19.01 4.89 -25.29
N GLU A 285 19.01 4.66 -26.61
CA GLU A 285 17.83 4.85 -27.47
C GLU A 285 16.69 3.90 -27.06
N THR A 286 16.99 2.61 -26.88
CA THR A 286 16.00 1.61 -26.46
C THR A 286 15.52 1.86 -25.03
N PHE A 287 16.39 2.31 -24.11
CA PHE A 287 15.94 2.68 -22.76
C PHE A 287 14.87 3.78 -22.79
N LEU A 288 15.07 4.85 -23.57
CA LEU A 288 14.07 5.91 -23.73
C LEU A 288 12.78 5.36 -24.37
N GLN A 289 12.92 4.61 -25.46
CA GLN A 289 11.79 4.10 -26.22
C GLN A 289 10.96 3.07 -25.42
N ASN A 290 11.61 2.13 -24.75
CA ASN A 290 10.97 1.11 -23.92
C ASN A 290 10.27 1.74 -22.72
N THR A 291 10.87 2.77 -22.10
CA THR A 291 10.24 3.53 -21.02
C THR A 291 8.96 4.23 -21.48
N GLY A 292 9.02 4.94 -22.62
CA GLY A 292 7.83 5.59 -23.19
C GLY A 292 6.75 4.59 -23.55
N SER A 293 7.13 3.46 -24.14
CA SER A 293 6.21 2.39 -24.50
C SER A 293 5.56 1.72 -23.28
N TYR A 294 6.31 1.53 -22.19
CA TYR A 294 5.78 1.00 -20.94
C TYR A 294 4.70 1.92 -20.36
N LEU A 295 4.97 3.23 -20.29
CA LEU A 295 4.01 4.21 -19.78
C LEU A 295 2.72 4.26 -20.61
N ASN A 296 2.82 4.09 -21.93
CA ASN A 296 1.65 4.04 -22.81
C ASN A 296 0.77 2.80 -22.56
N ASN A 297 1.38 1.65 -22.28
CA ASN A 297 0.69 0.35 -22.27
C ASN A 297 0.38 -0.18 -20.86
N ILE A 298 0.75 0.54 -19.80
CA ILE A 298 0.64 0.06 -18.41
C ILE A 298 -0.80 -0.33 -18.04
N VAL A 299 -1.80 0.47 -18.43
CA VAL A 299 -3.21 0.23 -18.09
C VAL A 299 -3.72 -1.02 -18.82
N GLU A 300 -3.51 -1.09 -20.13
CA GLU A 300 -3.94 -2.23 -20.94
C GLU A 300 -3.34 -3.54 -20.41
N ARG A 301 -2.02 -3.57 -20.16
CA ARG A 301 -1.34 -4.76 -19.64
C ARG A 301 -1.79 -5.15 -18.24
N THR A 302 -2.14 -4.18 -17.38
CA THR A 302 -2.65 -4.45 -16.04
C THR A 302 -3.94 -5.28 -16.06
N PHE A 303 -4.78 -5.09 -17.06
CA PHE A 303 -6.08 -5.76 -17.17
C PHE A 303 -6.14 -6.81 -18.29
N ASN A 304 -5.00 -7.13 -18.92
CA ASN A 304 -4.95 -8.14 -19.97
C ASN A 304 -4.77 -9.54 -19.37
N LEU A 305 -5.84 -10.32 -19.41
CA LEU A 305 -5.86 -11.72 -18.97
C LEU A 305 -5.90 -12.73 -20.13
N GLN A 306 -5.66 -12.29 -21.37
CA GLN A 306 -5.85 -13.11 -22.58
C GLN A 306 -7.18 -13.87 -22.57
N ALA A 307 -8.26 -13.21 -22.10
CA ALA A 307 -9.56 -13.86 -21.88
C ALA A 307 -10.16 -14.45 -23.16
N TYR A 308 -9.83 -13.86 -24.31
CA TYR A 308 -10.29 -14.29 -25.64
C TYR A 308 -9.34 -15.26 -26.34
N GLU A 309 -8.08 -15.34 -25.90
CA GLU A 309 -7.03 -16.20 -26.47
C GLU A 309 -6.30 -16.91 -25.32
N ARG A 310 -7.01 -17.80 -24.62
CA ARG A 310 -6.49 -18.46 -23.42
C ARG A 310 -5.18 -19.21 -23.74
N SER A 311 -4.12 -18.85 -23.03
CA SER A 311 -2.83 -19.51 -23.06
C SER A 311 -2.32 -19.73 -21.64
N ASP A 312 -1.42 -20.69 -21.44
CA ASP A 312 -0.77 -20.93 -20.16
C ASP A 312 0.32 -19.88 -19.85
N TRP A 313 0.61 -18.98 -20.79
CA TRP A 313 1.70 -18.00 -20.67
C TRP A 313 1.50 -17.05 -19.49
N ILE A 314 0.28 -16.53 -19.27
CA ILE A 314 -0.02 -15.67 -18.11
C ILE A 314 0.27 -16.39 -16.81
N GLY A 315 -0.05 -17.69 -16.72
CA GLY A 315 0.20 -18.51 -15.55
C GLY A 315 1.69 -18.64 -15.25
N ASN A 316 2.47 -19.01 -16.27
CA ASN A 316 3.89 -19.31 -16.16
C ASN A 316 4.77 -18.07 -15.96
N TRP A 317 4.31 -16.90 -16.42
CA TRP A 317 5.07 -15.65 -16.33
C TRP A 317 4.44 -14.66 -15.36
N THR A 318 3.35 -14.01 -15.76
CA THR A 318 2.78 -12.87 -15.02
C THR A 318 2.30 -13.28 -13.63
N LEU A 319 1.52 -14.35 -13.53
CA LEU A 319 0.99 -14.82 -12.24
C LEU A 319 2.08 -15.43 -11.36
N PHE A 320 3.06 -16.11 -11.95
CA PHE A 320 4.23 -16.56 -11.23
C PHE A 320 5.00 -15.38 -10.61
N ILE A 321 5.40 -14.39 -11.41
CA ILE A 321 6.20 -13.24 -10.94
C ILE A 321 5.43 -12.44 -9.88
N PHE A 322 4.15 -12.16 -10.11
CA PHE A 322 3.33 -11.42 -9.14
C PHE A 322 3.03 -12.24 -7.89
N GLY A 323 2.76 -13.54 -8.03
CA GLY A 323 2.58 -14.45 -6.90
C GLY A 323 3.85 -14.52 -6.05
N TRP A 324 5.00 -14.74 -6.67
CA TRP A 324 6.30 -14.73 -6.00
C TRP A 324 6.57 -13.41 -5.28
N THR A 325 6.29 -12.29 -5.94
CA THR A 325 6.42 -10.95 -5.34
C THR A 325 5.51 -10.77 -4.12
N ILE A 326 4.26 -11.21 -4.18
CA ILE A 326 3.32 -11.15 -3.06
C ILE A 326 3.80 -12.03 -1.89
N ALA A 327 4.25 -13.25 -2.17
CA ALA A 327 4.82 -14.14 -1.16
C ALA A 327 6.03 -13.49 -0.46
N TRP A 328 6.85 -12.75 -1.21
CA TRP A 328 8.03 -12.07 -0.70
C TRP A 328 7.76 -10.70 -0.07
N ALA A 329 6.55 -10.17 -0.23
CA ALA A 329 6.19 -8.84 0.22
C ALA A 329 6.38 -8.57 1.72
N PRO A 330 6.12 -9.51 2.67
CA PRO A 330 6.38 -9.27 4.10
C PRO A 330 7.86 -8.98 4.37
N PHE A 331 8.76 -9.72 3.72
CA PHE A 331 10.20 -9.54 3.85
C PHE A 331 10.65 -8.17 3.36
N VAL A 332 10.35 -7.86 2.09
CA VAL A 332 10.78 -6.61 1.46
C VAL A 332 10.09 -5.41 2.11
N GLY A 333 8.78 -5.54 2.39
CA GLY A 333 7.98 -4.51 3.05
C GLY A 333 8.50 -4.15 4.44
N LEU A 334 8.88 -5.13 5.26
CA LEU A 334 9.43 -4.86 6.59
C LEU A 334 10.78 -4.15 6.51
N PHE A 335 11.65 -4.53 5.57
CA PHE A 335 12.91 -3.80 5.32
C PHE A 335 12.64 -2.35 4.92
N ILE A 336 11.79 -2.15 3.90
CA ILE A 336 11.39 -0.84 3.39
C ILE A 336 10.79 0.03 4.51
N ALA A 337 9.93 -0.55 5.35
CA ALA A 337 9.33 0.15 6.47
C ALA A 337 10.42 0.68 7.41
N LYS A 338 11.32 -0.19 7.88
CA LYS A 338 12.37 0.16 8.86
C LYS A 338 13.23 1.34 8.42
N ILE A 339 13.65 1.38 7.16
CA ILE A 339 14.51 2.47 6.66
C ILE A 339 13.74 3.76 6.34
N SER A 340 12.41 3.73 6.42
CA SER A 340 11.53 4.83 5.98
C SER A 340 10.90 5.64 7.11
N ARG A 341 11.29 5.39 8.36
CA ARG A 341 10.80 6.12 9.54
C ARG A 341 10.99 7.63 9.39
N GLY A 342 9.95 8.40 9.72
CA GLY A 342 9.94 9.87 9.68
C GLY A 342 9.67 10.49 8.31
N ARG A 343 9.62 9.69 7.23
CA ARG A 343 9.27 10.19 5.88
C ARG A 343 7.78 10.43 5.74
N THR A 344 7.39 11.35 4.86
CA THR A 344 5.99 11.47 4.46
C THR A 344 5.56 10.29 3.60
N ILE A 345 4.28 9.92 3.63
CA ILE A 345 3.72 8.86 2.77
C ILE A 345 4.03 9.15 1.29
N ARG A 346 3.94 10.41 0.85
CA ARG A 346 4.28 10.77 -0.53
C ARG A 346 5.75 10.50 -0.85
N GLN A 347 6.68 10.97 -0.01
CA GLN A 347 8.11 10.71 -0.23
C GLN A 347 8.43 9.22 -0.23
N PHE A 348 7.78 8.46 0.67
CA PHE A 348 7.87 7.02 0.74
C PHE A 348 7.45 6.38 -0.59
N VAL A 349 6.22 6.64 -1.04
CA VAL A 349 5.66 6.02 -2.25
C VAL A 349 6.49 6.35 -3.48
N PHE A 350 6.82 7.63 -3.69
CA PHE A 350 7.62 8.03 -4.85
C PHE A 350 9.01 7.36 -4.84
N GLY A 351 9.69 7.32 -3.70
CA GLY A 351 11.02 6.71 -3.64
C GLY A 351 11.00 5.19 -3.77
N VAL A 352 10.03 4.51 -3.16
CA VAL A 352 9.90 3.04 -3.25
C VAL A 352 9.51 2.60 -4.65
N MET A 353 8.69 3.38 -5.36
CA MET A 353 8.22 3.01 -6.70
C MET A 353 9.17 3.44 -7.81
N PHE A 354 9.56 4.72 -7.82
CA PHE A 354 10.27 5.29 -8.97
C PHE A 354 11.71 4.79 -9.07
N VAL A 355 12.44 4.82 -7.95
CA VAL A 355 13.87 4.55 -7.91
C VAL A 355 14.19 3.15 -8.43
N PRO A 356 13.56 2.09 -7.88
CA PRO A 356 13.97 0.76 -8.25
C PRO A 356 13.43 0.39 -9.62
N THR A 357 12.25 0.89 -10.02
CA THR A 357 11.70 0.72 -11.38
C THR A 357 12.66 1.28 -12.44
N MET A 358 13.21 2.48 -12.24
CA MET A 358 14.16 3.06 -13.20
C MET A 358 15.45 2.28 -13.29
N PHE A 359 15.96 1.76 -12.18
CA PHE A 359 17.11 0.87 -12.21
C PHE A 359 16.80 -0.41 -12.99
N THR A 360 15.64 -1.02 -12.74
CA THR A 360 15.21 -2.22 -13.44
C THR A 360 15.11 -1.99 -14.93
N PHE A 361 14.51 -0.87 -15.37
CA PHE A 361 14.42 -0.53 -16.78
C PHE A 361 15.80 -0.37 -17.40
N LEU A 362 16.72 0.28 -16.69
CA LEU A 362 18.11 0.39 -17.14
C LEU A 362 18.77 -0.98 -17.24
N TRP A 363 18.56 -1.87 -16.26
CA TRP A 363 19.11 -3.22 -16.26
C TRP A 363 18.59 -4.04 -17.45
N PHE A 364 17.27 -4.12 -17.63
CA PHE A 364 16.70 -4.83 -18.76
C PHE A 364 17.13 -4.23 -20.10
N SER A 365 17.25 -2.91 -20.21
CA SER A 365 17.79 -2.32 -21.43
C SER A 365 19.25 -2.70 -21.64
N VAL A 366 20.11 -2.64 -20.63
CA VAL A 366 21.53 -2.98 -20.79
C VAL A 366 21.73 -4.46 -21.13
N PHE A 367 21.04 -5.37 -20.46
CA PHE A 367 21.27 -6.82 -20.63
C PHE A 367 20.33 -7.43 -21.69
N GLY A 368 19.04 -7.16 -21.59
CA GLY A 368 18.01 -7.67 -22.50
C GLY A 368 18.15 -7.14 -23.92
N ASP A 369 18.24 -5.81 -24.11
CA ASP A 369 18.41 -5.26 -25.46
C ASP A 369 19.77 -5.64 -26.06
N THR A 370 20.83 -5.84 -25.25
CA THR A 370 22.10 -6.38 -25.74
C THR A 370 21.93 -7.79 -26.28
N ALA A 371 21.23 -8.67 -25.57
CA ALA A 371 20.96 -10.03 -26.04
C ALA A 371 20.11 -10.03 -27.33
N LEU A 372 19.09 -9.18 -27.41
CA LEU A 372 18.28 -9.02 -28.63
C LEU A 372 19.12 -8.46 -29.78
N ASN A 373 20.02 -7.50 -29.53
CA ASN A 373 20.93 -6.97 -30.54
C ASN A 373 21.88 -8.06 -31.07
N LEU A 374 22.46 -8.88 -30.19
CA LEU A 374 23.32 -10.00 -30.57
C LEU A 374 22.58 -10.98 -31.49
N ILE A 375 21.33 -11.31 -31.17
CA ILE A 375 20.50 -12.22 -31.97
C ILE A 375 20.13 -11.58 -33.31
N MET A 376 19.52 -10.38 -33.28
CA MET A 376 18.87 -9.78 -34.44
C MET A 376 19.84 -9.12 -35.42
N GLN A 377 20.90 -8.48 -34.90
CA GLN A 377 21.83 -7.68 -35.72
C GLN A 377 23.15 -8.39 -35.94
N GLN A 378 23.63 -9.16 -34.96
CA GLN A 378 24.93 -9.83 -35.04
C GLN A 378 24.82 -11.32 -35.39
N GLY A 379 23.60 -11.88 -35.45
CA GLY A 379 23.33 -13.22 -35.95
C GLY A 379 23.58 -14.37 -34.96
N TYR A 380 23.72 -14.09 -33.66
CA TYR A 380 23.89 -15.10 -32.60
C TYR A 380 22.58 -15.83 -32.27
N THR A 381 21.92 -16.42 -33.27
CA THR A 381 20.62 -17.11 -33.11
C THR A 381 20.68 -18.36 -32.24
N SER A 382 21.87 -18.97 -32.07
CA SER A 382 22.08 -20.10 -31.15
C SER A 382 21.74 -19.75 -29.71
N LEU A 383 21.85 -18.46 -29.32
CA LEU A 383 21.49 -17.99 -27.99
C LEU A 383 20.03 -18.31 -27.64
N ILE A 384 19.11 -18.28 -28.62
CA ILE A 384 17.70 -18.61 -28.41
C ILE A 384 17.56 -20.06 -27.93
N ALA A 385 18.15 -21.01 -28.68
CA ALA A 385 18.05 -22.43 -28.37
C ALA A 385 18.72 -22.78 -27.04
N GLU A 386 19.83 -22.11 -26.71
CA GLU A 386 20.52 -22.28 -25.43
C GLU A 386 19.67 -21.81 -24.25
N VAL A 387 19.04 -20.63 -24.36
CA VAL A 387 18.15 -20.10 -23.30
C VAL A 387 16.87 -20.92 -23.16
N GLN A 388 16.30 -21.42 -24.26
CA GLN A 388 15.13 -22.31 -24.23
C GLN A 388 15.44 -23.66 -23.56
N ALA A 389 16.68 -24.15 -23.69
CA ALA A 389 17.10 -25.40 -23.06
C ALA A 389 17.36 -25.24 -21.55
N ASP A 390 17.95 -24.11 -21.14
CA ASP A 390 18.19 -23.78 -19.74
C ASP A 390 18.22 -22.25 -19.54
N GLU A 391 17.18 -21.70 -18.90
CA GLU A 391 17.08 -20.27 -18.64
C GLU A 391 18.25 -19.74 -17.81
N ALA A 392 18.84 -20.59 -16.96
CA ALA A 392 19.92 -20.21 -16.05
C ALA A 392 21.24 -19.89 -16.77
N VAL A 393 21.43 -20.37 -18.01
CA VAL A 393 22.66 -20.11 -18.79
C VAL A 393 22.63 -18.76 -19.51
N ALA A 394 21.46 -18.12 -19.64
CA ALA A 394 21.22 -16.97 -20.51
C ALA A 394 22.25 -15.85 -20.36
N LEU A 395 22.52 -15.44 -19.12
CA LEU A 395 23.45 -14.35 -18.82
C LEU A 395 24.89 -14.70 -19.21
N PHE A 396 25.33 -15.95 -18.95
CA PHE A 396 26.69 -16.41 -19.26
C PHE A 396 26.89 -16.59 -20.77
N ARG A 397 25.90 -17.14 -21.48
CA ARG A 397 25.93 -17.27 -22.94
C ARG A 397 25.92 -15.91 -23.63
N MET A 398 25.14 -14.95 -23.12
CA MET A 398 25.19 -13.58 -23.60
C MET A 398 26.57 -12.95 -23.41
N TYR A 399 27.27 -13.18 -22.28
CA TYR A 399 28.65 -12.70 -22.11
C TYR A 399 29.61 -13.33 -23.13
N SER A 400 29.50 -14.64 -23.35
CA SER A 400 30.32 -15.36 -24.33
C SER A 400 30.11 -14.83 -25.75
N ALA A 401 28.87 -14.51 -26.14
CA ALA A 401 28.54 -13.90 -27.43
C ALA A 401 28.97 -12.42 -27.51
N LEU A 402 28.70 -11.62 -26.48
CA LEU A 402 29.04 -10.19 -26.43
C LEU A 402 30.54 -9.94 -26.55
N LEU A 403 31.34 -10.81 -25.94
CA LEU A 403 32.79 -10.69 -25.87
C LEU A 403 33.48 -11.60 -26.90
N ASP A 404 32.73 -12.10 -27.88
CA ASP A 404 33.30 -12.84 -29.00
C ASP A 404 34.24 -11.91 -29.80
N GLY A 405 35.50 -12.31 -29.95
CA GLY A 405 36.57 -11.48 -30.50
C GLY A 405 37.39 -10.66 -29.49
N TYR A 406 37.00 -10.62 -28.21
CA TYR A 406 37.84 -10.07 -27.13
C TYR A 406 38.69 -11.17 -26.47
N PRO A 407 39.77 -10.81 -25.75
CA PRO A 407 40.53 -11.75 -24.93
C PRO A 407 39.63 -12.57 -23.99
N PRO A 408 39.71 -13.92 -23.97
CA PRO A 408 38.82 -14.79 -23.19
C PRO A 408 38.78 -14.48 -21.68
N ILE A 409 39.84 -13.85 -21.16
CA ILE A 409 39.91 -13.40 -19.77
C ILE A 409 38.77 -12.44 -19.40
N PHE A 410 38.25 -11.64 -20.35
CA PHE A 410 37.13 -10.74 -20.07
C PHE A 410 35.84 -11.51 -19.76
N THR A 411 35.50 -12.52 -20.57
CA THR A 411 34.37 -13.41 -20.33
C THR A 411 34.53 -14.17 -19.01
N THR A 412 35.74 -14.66 -18.72
CA THR A 412 36.02 -15.32 -17.43
C THR A 412 35.83 -14.38 -16.24
N VAL A 413 36.35 -13.15 -16.31
CA VAL A 413 36.26 -12.17 -15.22
C VAL A 413 34.81 -11.76 -14.96
N ILE A 414 34.04 -11.45 -16.01
CA ILE A 414 32.64 -11.05 -15.85
C ILE A 414 31.76 -12.21 -15.33
N SER A 415 32.03 -13.44 -15.79
CA SER A 415 31.34 -14.64 -15.31
C SER A 415 31.68 -14.97 -13.86
N ILE A 416 32.96 -14.88 -13.45
CA ILE A 416 33.36 -15.06 -12.04
C ILE A 416 32.72 -13.97 -11.16
N ALA A 417 32.75 -12.71 -11.60
CA ALA A 417 32.12 -11.60 -10.88
C ALA A 417 30.61 -11.83 -10.70
N THR A 418 29.94 -12.35 -11.73
CA THR A 418 28.52 -12.72 -11.71
C THR A 418 28.25 -13.87 -10.73
N VAL A 419 29.04 -14.95 -10.76
CA VAL A 419 28.89 -16.07 -9.81
C VAL A 419 29.10 -15.60 -8.37
N ILE A 420 30.13 -14.79 -8.11
CA ILE A 420 30.37 -14.20 -6.78
C ILE A 420 29.16 -13.36 -6.37
N LEU A 421 28.64 -12.52 -7.27
CA LEU A 421 27.48 -11.68 -6.99
C LEU A 421 26.23 -12.49 -6.63
N ILE A 422 25.95 -13.58 -7.35
CA ILE A 422 24.80 -14.45 -7.05
C ILE A 422 24.99 -15.10 -5.66
N ILE A 423 26.20 -15.59 -5.35
CA ILE A 423 26.52 -16.17 -4.03
C ILE A 423 26.34 -15.13 -2.91
N THR A 424 26.87 -13.91 -3.08
CA THR A 424 26.77 -12.88 -2.06
C THR A 424 25.33 -12.35 -1.91
N PHE A 425 24.55 -12.30 -2.99
CA PHE A 425 23.11 -12.02 -2.89
C PHE A 425 22.35 -13.12 -2.18
N PHE A 426 22.65 -14.39 -2.44
CA PHE A 426 22.05 -15.52 -1.72
C PHE A 426 22.30 -15.39 -0.22
N VAL A 427 23.56 -15.23 0.18
CA VAL A 427 23.96 -15.11 1.59
C VAL A 427 23.25 -13.92 2.25
N THR A 428 23.23 -12.76 1.58
CA THR A 428 22.58 -11.54 2.10
C THR A 428 21.06 -11.71 2.23
N SER A 429 20.44 -12.38 1.26
CA SER A 429 19.00 -12.61 1.22
C SER A 429 18.56 -13.60 2.30
N SER A 430 19.32 -14.68 2.53
CA SER A 430 19.02 -15.64 3.61
C SER A 430 19.29 -15.05 5.00
N ASP A 431 20.36 -14.27 5.18
CA ASP A 431 20.63 -13.57 6.46
C ASP A 431 19.50 -12.58 6.79
N SER A 432 19.12 -11.74 5.83
CA SER A 432 18.04 -10.77 6.02
C SER A 432 16.68 -11.46 6.12
N GLY A 433 16.43 -12.48 5.30
CA GLY A 433 15.19 -13.24 5.24
C GLY A 433 14.89 -13.95 6.55
N SER A 434 15.86 -14.72 7.05
CA SER A 434 15.75 -15.45 8.31
C SER A 434 15.50 -14.51 9.50
N LEU A 435 16.08 -13.32 9.50
CA LEU A 435 15.78 -12.27 10.48
C LEU A 435 14.31 -11.84 10.42
N VAL A 436 13.78 -11.55 9.23
CA VAL A 436 12.39 -11.09 9.10
C VAL A 436 11.42 -12.19 9.50
N VAL A 437 11.65 -13.43 9.06
CA VAL A 437 10.81 -14.57 9.47
C VAL A 437 10.84 -14.74 10.98
N ASP A 438 12.01 -14.63 11.59
CA ASP A 438 12.16 -14.72 13.04
C ASP A 438 11.46 -13.58 13.79
N SER A 439 11.52 -12.36 13.24
CA SER A 439 10.82 -11.21 13.78
C SER A 439 9.31 -11.39 13.73
N LEU A 440 8.76 -11.85 12.59
CA LEU A 440 7.34 -12.16 12.43
C LEU A 440 6.91 -13.30 13.38
N ALA A 441 7.73 -14.35 13.49
CA ALA A 441 7.50 -15.47 14.42
C ALA A 441 7.58 -15.05 15.89
N SER A 442 8.27 -13.94 16.18
CA SER A 442 8.38 -13.32 17.50
C SER A 442 7.38 -12.17 17.71
N GLY A 443 6.37 -12.01 16.86
CA GLY A 443 5.34 -10.98 17.00
C GLY A 443 5.82 -9.56 16.71
N GLY A 444 6.81 -9.39 15.82
CA GLY A 444 7.38 -8.10 15.43
C GLY A 444 8.55 -7.64 16.28
N VAL A 445 9.13 -8.51 17.12
CA VAL A 445 10.33 -8.20 17.90
C VAL A 445 11.55 -8.15 16.98
N MET A 446 12.32 -7.06 17.03
CA MET A 446 13.46 -6.86 16.12
C MET A 446 14.74 -7.54 16.57
N ASN A 447 14.97 -7.63 17.88
CA ASN A 447 16.20 -8.18 18.45
C ASN A 447 15.96 -9.59 18.95
N THR A 448 16.13 -10.55 18.05
CA THR A 448 15.91 -11.97 18.34
C THR A 448 17.23 -12.72 18.62
N PRO A 449 17.18 -13.79 19.44
CA PRO A 449 18.34 -14.63 19.70
C PRO A 449 18.95 -15.23 18.41
N VAL A 450 20.28 -15.29 18.33
CA VAL A 450 21.01 -15.81 17.15
C VAL A 450 20.56 -17.23 16.77
N TRP A 451 20.29 -18.09 17.75
CA TRP A 451 19.91 -19.49 17.48
C TRP A 451 18.58 -19.60 16.71
N GLN A 452 17.65 -18.65 16.89
CA GLN A 452 16.38 -18.64 16.17
C GLN A 452 16.59 -18.28 14.70
N ARG A 453 17.42 -17.27 14.45
CA ARG A 453 17.86 -16.91 13.08
C ARG A 453 18.58 -18.06 12.38
N VAL A 454 19.50 -18.74 13.08
CA VAL A 454 20.18 -19.94 12.56
C VAL A 454 19.18 -21.05 12.22
N PHE A 455 18.16 -21.26 13.05
CA PHE A 455 17.10 -22.21 12.79
C PHE A 455 16.32 -21.87 11.51
N TRP A 456 15.91 -20.61 11.33
CA TRP A 456 15.20 -20.17 10.12
C TRP A 456 16.07 -20.23 8.86
N ALA A 457 17.32 -19.77 8.91
CA ALA A 457 18.25 -19.86 7.78
C ALA A 457 18.49 -21.32 7.36
N THR A 458 18.59 -22.24 8.32
CA THR A 458 18.70 -23.68 8.02
C THR A 458 17.43 -24.19 7.37
N LEU A 459 16.26 -23.80 7.89
CA LEU A 459 14.97 -24.25 7.38
C LEU A 459 14.71 -23.75 5.95
N GLU A 460 15.11 -22.52 5.61
CA GLU A 460 15.06 -21.99 4.24
C GLU A 460 15.83 -22.88 3.26
N GLY A 461 17.08 -23.23 3.59
CA GLY A 461 17.91 -24.11 2.77
C GLY A 461 17.34 -25.54 2.65
N VAL A 462 16.76 -26.07 3.73
CA VAL A 462 16.09 -27.39 3.71
C VAL A 462 14.85 -27.36 2.81
N VAL A 463 13.98 -26.36 2.97
CA VAL A 463 12.77 -26.22 2.13
C VAL A 463 13.14 -26.07 0.66
N ALA A 464 14.13 -25.21 0.34
CA ALA A 464 14.62 -25.04 -1.02
C ALA A 464 15.15 -26.36 -1.60
N SER A 465 15.96 -27.10 -0.84
CA SER A 465 16.52 -28.39 -1.29
C SER A 465 15.43 -29.44 -1.53
N VAL A 466 14.47 -29.56 -0.62
CA VAL A 466 13.40 -30.57 -0.69
C VAL A 466 12.46 -30.31 -1.87
N LEU A 467 12.07 -29.04 -2.09
CA LEU A 467 11.24 -28.67 -3.23
C LEU A 467 11.97 -28.87 -4.56
N LEU A 468 13.26 -28.52 -4.61
CA LEU A 468 14.09 -28.71 -5.80
C LEU A 468 14.26 -30.20 -6.15
N ILE A 469 14.37 -31.08 -5.15
CA ILE A 469 14.42 -32.54 -5.34
C ILE A 469 13.10 -33.09 -5.89
N ALA A 470 11.95 -32.56 -5.46
CA ALA A 470 10.65 -33.10 -5.82
C ALA A 470 10.12 -32.69 -7.20
N GLY A 471 10.40 -31.46 -7.64
CA GLY A 471 9.90 -31.00 -8.94
C GLY A 471 10.70 -29.84 -9.53
N GLY A 472 11.97 -29.68 -9.12
CA GLY A 472 12.85 -28.65 -9.65
C GLY A 472 12.34 -27.23 -9.39
N LEU A 473 12.54 -26.34 -10.37
CA LEU A 473 12.06 -24.97 -10.29
C LEU A 473 10.53 -24.88 -10.27
N SER A 474 9.83 -25.76 -10.99
CA SER A 474 8.35 -25.78 -11.02
C SER A 474 7.75 -25.96 -9.63
N ALA A 475 8.28 -26.89 -8.83
CA ALA A 475 7.81 -27.11 -7.45
C ALA A 475 8.03 -25.88 -6.55
N LEU A 476 9.16 -25.19 -6.71
CA LEU A 476 9.45 -23.95 -5.99
C LEU A 476 8.46 -22.84 -6.38
N GLN A 477 8.24 -22.65 -7.68
CA GLN A 477 7.28 -21.68 -8.21
C GLN A 477 5.86 -21.96 -7.70
N ALA A 478 5.42 -23.22 -7.75
CA ALA A 478 4.11 -23.66 -7.26
C ALA A 478 3.93 -23.36 -5.77
N ALA A 479 4.91 -23.69 -4.93
CA ALA A 479 4.86 -23.40 -3.50
C ALA A 479 4.75 -21.89 -3.22
N SER A 480 5.50 -21.07 -3.97
CA SER A 480 5.44 -19.62 -3.87
C SER A 480 4.08 -19.06 -4.24
N VAL A 481 3.56 -19.41 -5.43
CA VAL A 481 2.26 -18.97 -5.92
C VAL A 481 1.15 -19.43 -4.97
N ALA A 482 1.16 -20.69 -4.54
CA ALA A 482 0.17 -21.22 -3.59
C ALA A 482 0.15 -20.44 -2.26
N SER A 483 1.32 -20.08 -1.73
CA SER A 483 1.41 -19.28 -0.50
C SER A 483 0.98 -17.82 -0.69
N ALA A 484 1.11 -17.29 -1.92
CA ALA A 484 0.78 -15.91 -2.24
C ALA A 484 -0.73 -15.65 -2.27
N LEU A 485 -1.56 -16.64 -2.61
CA LEU A 485 -3.01 -16.47 -2.74
C LEU A 485 -3.68 -16.00 -1.43
N PRO A 486 -3.52 -16.70 -0.29
CA PRO A 486 -4.06 -16.22 0.98
C PRO A 486 -3.43 -14.90 1.42
N PHE A 487 -2.15 -14.68 1.09
CA PHE A 487 -1.46 -13.45 1.46
C PHE A 487 -1.95 -12.23 0.64
N ALA A 488 -2.31 -12.41 -0.63
CA ALA A 488 -2.94 -11.37 -1.44
C ALA A 488 -4.27 -10.89 -0.83
N ILE A 489 -5.08 -11.82 -0.30
CA ILE A 489 -6.31 -11.49 0.43
C ILE A 489 -5.98 -10.66 1.68
N ILE A 490 -4.98 -11.06 2.44
CA ILE A 490 -4.50 -10.32 3.63
C ILE A 490 -4.05 -8.91 3.23
N MET A 491 -3.33 -8.75 2.14
CA MET A 491 -2.87 -7.45 1.64
C MET A 491 -4.03 -6.54 1.21
N LEU A 492 -5.09 -7.10 0.60
CA LEU A 492 -6.31 -6.34 0.28
C LEU A 492 -7.02 -5.86 1.55
N ILE A 493 -7.14 -6.73 2.56
CA ILE A 493 -7.71 -6.35 3.87
C ILE A 493 -6.83 -5.28 4.54
N ALA A 494 -5.51 -5.39 4.43
CA ALA A 494 -4.56 -4.41 4.95
C ALA A 494 -4.69 -3.05 4.24
N ALA A 495 -4.89 -3.03 2.92
CA ALA A 495 -5.18 -1.81 2.16
C ALA A 495 -6.48 -1.15 2.66
N PHE A 496 -7.53 -1.95 2.85
CA PHE A 496 -8.80 -1.46 3.40
C PHE A 496 -8.65 -0.91 4.84
N GLY A 497 -7.91 -1.62 5.69
CA GLY A 497 -7.59 -1.17 7.05
C GLY A 497 -6.80 0.14 7.06
N MET A 498 -5.80 0.27 6.19
CA MET A 498 -5.03 1.49 5.97
C MET A 498 -5.92 2.65 5.53
N TRP A 499 -6.81 2.41 4.55
CA TRP A 499 -7.75 3.43 4.08
C TRP A 499 -8.62 3.97 5.23
N ARG A 500 -9.21 3.07 6.02
CA ARG A 500 -10.01 3.44 7.20
C ARG A 500 -9.17 4.23 8.21
N ALA A 501 -7.94 3.81 8.47
CA ALA A 501 -7.06 4.53 9.40
C ALA A 501 -6.72 5.95 8.91
N LEU A 502 -6.50 6.13 7.61
CA LEU A 502 -6.21 7.44 7.01
C LEU A 502 -7.43 8.36 7.00
N ILE A 503 -8.64 7.82 6.86
CA ILE A 503 -9.88 8.59 7.03
C ILE A 503 -9.96 9.11 8.47
N ILE A 504 -9.77 8.25 9.47
CA ILE A 504 -9.80 8.61 10.89
C ILE A 504 -8.76 9.70 11.21
N GLU A 505 -7.53 9.53 10.75
CA GLU A 505 -6.45 10.52 10.89
C GLU A 505 -6.82 11.88 10.27
N GLY A 506 -7.51 11.84 9.12
CA GLY A 506 -8.01 13.02 8.43
C GLY A 506 -9.05 13.78 9.25
N HIS A 507 -9.98 13.08 9.91
CA HIS A 507 -10.98 13.68 10.80
C HIS A 507 -10.33 14.28 12.05
N GLN A 508 -9.38 13.57 12.67
CA GLN A 508 -8.65 14.07 13.85
C GLN A 508 -7.87 15.36 13.55
N SER A 509 -7.21 15.41 12.39
CA SER A 509 -6.50 16.63 11.94
C SER A 509 -7.44 17.80 11.68
N GLY A 510 -8.66 17.53 11.22
CA GLY A 510 -9.72 18.52 11.00
C GLY A 510 -10.28 19.06 12.31
N SER A 511 -10.66 18.18 13.24
CA SER A 511 -11.27 18.55 14.52
C SER A 511 -10.35 19.40 15.40
N LEU A 512 -9.04 19.07 15.46
CA LEU A 512 -8.04 19.86 16.19
C LEU A 512 -7.92 21.30 15.66
N ARG A 513 -8.03 21.49 14.33
CA ARG A 513 -8.00 22.83 13.72
C ARG A 513 -9.26 23.64 14.02
N SER A 514 -10.42 22.99 14.07
CA SER A 514 -11.70 23.64 14.39
C SER A 514 -11.78 24.04 15.87
N HIS A 515 -11.41 23.16 16.80
CA HIS A 515 -11.41 23.45 18.24
C HIS A 515 -10.45 24.59 18.63
N MET A 516 -9.30 24.70 17.95
CA MET A 516 -8.37 25.82 18.16
C MET A 516 -8.93 27.18 17.71
N LYS A 517 -9.92 27.23 16.81
CA LYS A 517 -10.57 28.49 16.42
C LYS A 517 -11.47 29.02 17.54
N GLY A 518 -12.32 28.17 18.14
CA GLY A 518 -13.16 28.55 19.29
C GLY A 518 -12.36 28.89 20.56
N ALA A 519 -11.17 28.32 20.74
CA ALA A 519 -10.30 28.72 21.86
C ALA A 519 -9.72 30.14 21.73
N ARG A 520 -9.63 30.69 20.50
CA ARG A 520 -9.09 32.03 20.23
C ARG A 520 -10.12 33.14 20.44
N THR A 521 -11.41 32.86 20.26
CA THR A 521 -12.50 33.80 20.58
C THR A 521 -12.70 33.90 22.09
N ASN A 522 -12.55 32.79 22.82
CA ASN A 522 -12.73 32.73 24.28
C ASN A 522 -11.54 33.29 25.12
N SER A 523 -10.55 33.93 24.48
CA SER A 523 -9.32 34.43 25.12
C SER A 523 -9.19 35.95 25.06
N GLY A 524 -10.27 36.66 25.35
CA GLY A 524 -10.18 38.07 25.74
C GLY A 524 -9.18 38.26 26.88
N ALA A 525 -8.35 39.31 26.81
CA ALA A 525 -7.32 39.68 27.79
C ALA A 525 -7.89 40.22 29.13
N GLY A 526 -8.95 39.59 29.64
CA GLY A 526 -9.61 39.94 30.89
C GLY A 526 -9.16 39.08 32.06
N LYS A 527 -9.26 39.62 33.28
CA LYS A 527 -9.05 38.88 34.53
C LYS A 527 -10.08 37.73 34.60
N GLY A 528 -9.64 36.50 34.90
CA GLY A 528 -10.54 35.35 35.04
C GLY A 528 -10.85 34.56 33.76
N SER A 529 -10.09 34.74 32.67
CA SER A 529 -10.38 34.10 31.36
C SER A 529 -10.01 32.61 31.31
N TRP A 530 -8.95 32.19 31.99
CA TRP A 530 -8.56 30.77 32.01
C TRP A 530 -9.43 29.95 32.96
N GLU A 531 -9.92 30.54 34.06
CA GLU A 531 -10.87 29.92 34.98
C GLU A 531 -12.21 29.64 34.29
N ARG A 532 -12.69 30.58 33.45
CA ARG A 532 -13.88 30.40 32.61
C ARG A 532 -13.70 29.31 31.56
N ARG A 533 -12.56 29.32 30.87
CA ARG A 533 -12.22 28.28 29.90
C ARG A 533 -12.06 26.91 30.56
N LEU A 534 -11.60 26.86 31.81
CA LEU A 534 -11.55 25.61 32.57
C LEU A 534 -12.95 25.14 32.93
N SER A 535 -13.80 26.03 33.48
CA SER A 535 -15.22 25.75 33.77
C SER A 535 -15.95 25.19 32.54
N SER A 536 -15.81 25.80 31.36
CA SER A 536 -16.40 25.27 30.12
C SER A 536 -15.83 23.92 29.65
N LEU A 537 -14.68 23.46 30.17
CA LEU A 537 -14.08 22.16 29.84
C LEU A 537 -14.50 21.04 30.81
N VAL A 538 -15.02 21.39 31.99
CA VAL A 538 -15.43 20.43 33.03
C VAL A 538 -16.90 20.51 33.43
N ASP A 539 -17.61 21.57 33.07
CA ASP A 539 -19.04 21.71 33.29
C ASP A 539 -19.80 21.11 32.10
N PHE A 540 -20.63 20.10 32.37
CA PHE A 540 -21.45 19.41 31.39
C PHE A 540 -22.92 19.85 31.58
N PRO A 541 -23.39 20.87 30.85
CA PRO A 541 -24.70 21.46 31.09
C PRO A 541 -25.84 20.54 30.64
N HIS A 542 -26.97 20.65 31.33
CA HIS A 542 -28.20 19.97 30.95
C HIS A 542 -28.94 20.71 29.84
N LYS A 543 -29.77 19.98 29.10
CA LYS A 543 -30.59 20.47 27.98
C LYS A 543 -31.25 21.83 28.25
N ASP A 544 -31.92 21.97 29.40
CA ASP A 544 -32.67 23.18 29.75
C ASP A 544 -31.77 24.41 29.90
N GLN A 545 -30.55 24.22 30.43
CA GLN A 545 -29.60 25.31 30.62
C GLN A 545 -29.08 25.83 29.28
N VAL A 546 -28.78 24.91 28.36
CA VAL A 546 -28.30 25.26 27.02
C VAL A 546 -29.42 25.89 26.19
N LEU A 547 -30.65 25.39 26.28
CA LEU A 547 -31.81 25.99 25.64
C LEU A 547 -32.05 27.43 26.12
N GLN A 548 -32.04 27.65 27.44
CA GLN A 548 -32.19 28.99 27.99
C GLN A 548 -31.08 29.94 27.54
N TYR A 549 -29.85 29.45 27.41
CA TYR A 549 -28.74 30.25 26.88
C TYR A 549 -28.96 30.63 25.42
N ILE A 550 -29.41 29.68 24.57
CA ILE A 550 -29.68 29.98 23.16
C ILE A 550 -30.85 30.98 23.02
N GLU A 551 -31.94 30.75 23.75
CA GLU A 551 -33.15 31.58 23.68
C GLU A 551 -32.94 33.00 24.23
N ASN A 552 -32.18 33.15 25.31
CA ASN A 552 -32.01 34.46 25.96
C ASN A 552 -30.73 35.16 25.51
N ASP A 553 -29.58 34.52 25.67
CA ASP A 553 -28.28 35.19 25.49
C ASP A 553 -27.88 35.24 24.01
N VAL A 554 -28.03 34.12 23.28
CA VAL A 554 -27.66 34.06 21.86
C VAL A 554 -28.60 34.90 21.02
N GLN A 555 -29.91 34.73 21.19
CA GLN A 555 -30.92 35.52 20.46
C GLN A 555 -30.75 37.02 20.71
N ALA A 556 -30.62 37.46 21.96
CA ALA A 556 -30.44 38.88 22.27
C ALA A 556 -29.15 39.47 21.66
N THR A 557 -28.09 38.68 21.58
CA THR A 557 -26.82 39.10 20.96
C THR A 557 -26.97 39.24 19.44
N LEU A 558 -27.60 38.25 18.78
CA LEU A 558 -27.85 38.32 17.34
C LEU A 558 -28.84 39.43 16.98
N ASP A 559 -29.85 39.71 17.81
CA ASP A 559 -30.77 40.83 17.61
C ASP A 559 -30.05 42.19 17.67
N LYS A 560 -29.07 42.36 18.57
CA LYS A 560 -28.22 43.57 18.60
C LYS A 560 -27.37 43.71 17.34
N LEU A 561 -26.82 42.60 16.85
CA LEU A 561 -26.06 42.58 15.61
C LEU A 561 -26.94 42.90 14.40
N LYS A 562 -28.13 42.31 14.32
CA LYS A 562 -29.16 42.60 13.32
C LYS A 562 -29.48 44.10 13.29
N ALA A 563 -29.76 44.71 14.45
CA ALA A 563 -30.04 46.14 14.52
C ALA A 563 -28.88 46.99 13.94
N SER A 564 -27.64 46.61 14.25
CA SER A 564 -26.43 47.29 13.77
C SER A 564 -26.19 47.09 12.26
N LEU A 565 -26.50 45.91 11.73
CA LEU A 565 -26.43 45.59 10.30
C LEU A 565 -27.50 46.36 9.52
N VAL A 566 -28.74 46.39 10.02
CA VAL A 566 -29.86 47.13 9.42
C VAL A 566 -29.59 48.65 9.43
N GLU A 567 -29.02 49.21 10.49
CA GLU A 567 -28.59 50.62 10.53
C GLU A 567 -27.57 50.93 9.42
N LYS A 568 -26.68 49.97 9.12
CA LYS A 568 -25.69 50.05 8.04
C LYS A 568 -26.25 49.67 6.67
N LYS A 569 -27.58 49.48 6.53
CA LYS A 569 -28.29 49.08 5.31
C LYS A 569 -27.94 47.68 4.79
N TRP A 570 -27.58 46.76 5.67
CA TRP A 570 -27.47 45.34 5.35
C TRP A 570 -28.78 44.63 5.74
N PRO A 571 -29.48 43.94 4.81
CA PRO A 571 -30.71 43.23 5.12
C PRO A 571 -30.38 42.04 6.00
N ALA A 572 -30.83 42.04 7.25
CA ALA A 572 -30.54 40.98 8.21
C ALA A 572 -31.80 40.56 8.98
N GLU A 573 -31.98 39.26 9.15
CA GLU A 573 -33.07 38.66 9.90
C GLU A 573 -32.51 37.70 10.95
N VAL A 574 -33.15 37.69 12.12
CA VAL A 574 -32.86 36.75 13.21
C VAL A 574 -34.17 36.04 13.49
N ILE A 575 -34.14 34.72 13.45
CA ILE A 575 -35.33 33.87 13.59
C ILE A 575 -35.05 32.83 14.67
N TRP A 576 -36.00 32.71 15.59
CA TRP A 576 -36.10 31.59 16.51
C TRP A 576 -36.96 30.50 15.88
N ASP A 577 -36.39 29.31 15.78
CA ASP A 577 -37.07 28.12 15.29
C ASP A 577 -37.26 27.17 16.47
N GLU A 578 -38.48 27.18 17.00
CA GLU A 578 -38.89 26.38 18.16
C GLU A 578 -38.86 24.88 17.86
N SER A 579 -39.18 24.49 16.61
CA SER A 579 -39.24 23.09 16.18
C SER A 579 -37.87 22.41 16.20
N ASN A 580 -36.83 23.15 15.81
CA ASN A 580 -35.46 22.68 15.75
C ASN A 580 -34.58 23.16 16.91
N GLN A 581 -35.14 23.88 17.87
CA GLN A 581 -34.45 24.42 19.04
C GLN A 581 -33.16 25.19 18.66
N ARG A 582 -33.31 26.13 17.73
CA ARG A 582 -32.20 26.89 17.13
C ARG A 582 -32.55 28.37 16.95
N VAL A 583 -31.52 29.21 17.02
CA VAL A 583 -31.57 30.61 16.58
C VAL A 583 -30.61 30.75 15.40
N TYR A 584 -30.99 31.49 14.37
CA TYR A 584 -30.09 31.82 13.27
C TYR A 584 -30.20 33.28 12.83
N LEU A 585 -29.07 33.83 12.39
CA LEU A 585 -28.93 35.12 11.73
C LEU A 585 -28.68 34.87 10.24
N GLU A 586 -29.52 35.48 9.41
CA GLU A 586 -29.39 35.47 7.96
C GLU A 586 -29.17 36.90 7.46
N VAL A 587 -28.17 37.12 6.62
CA VAL A 587 -27.94 38.40 5.92
C VAL A 587 -28.14 38.18 4.44
N LYS A 588 -29.26 38.71 3.92
CA LYS A 588 -29.72 38.50 2.55
C LYS A 588 -29.05 39.48 1.61
N LEU A 589 -28.47 39.00 0.52
CA LEU A 589 -27.87 39.84 -0.52
C LEU A 589 -28.48 39.52 -1.89
N GLU A 590 -28.95 40.53 -2.61
CA GLU A 590 -29.49 40.34 -3.96
C GLU A 590 -28.41 39.78 -4.90
N GLU A 591 -28.77 38.71 -5.63
CA GLU A 591 -27.91 38.01 -6.59
C GLU A 591 -26.61 37.41 -6.01
N GLN A 592 -26.49 37.31 -4.67
CA GLN A 592 -25.35 36.71 -4.00
C GLN A 592 -25.79 35.67 -2.96
N LEU A 593 -24.85 34.83 -2.57
CA LEU A 593 -25.05 33.79 -1.57
C LEU A 593 -25.19 34.42 -0.17
N ASP A 594 -26.33 34.25 0.50
CA ASP A 594 -26.60 34.82 1.83
C ASP A 594 -25.62 34.32 2.89
N PHE A 595 -25.29 35.19 3.85
CA PHE A 595 -24.57 34.79 5.05
C PHE A 595 -25.54 34.18 6.05
N PHE A 596 -25.18 33.01 6.59
CA PHE A 596 -26.00 32.24 7.51
C PHE A 596 -25.16 31.79 8.71
N TYR A 597 -25.60 32.18 9.91
CA TYR A 597 -25.00 31.80 11.18
C TYR A 597 -26.10 31.25 12.10
N GLU A 598 -26.02 29.96 12.43
CA GLU A 598 -26.98 29.23 13.25
C GLU A 598 -26.31 28.74 14.53
N VAL A 599 -27.04 28.81 15.64
CA VAL A 599 -26.70 28.13 16.90
C VAL A 599 -27.84 27.19 17.26
N ARG A 600 -27.52 25.91 17.41
CA ARG A 600 -28.51 24.87 17.70
C ARG A 600 -28.11 24.02 18.89
N LEU A 601 -29.11 23.53 19.61
CA LEU A 601 -28.92 22.52 20.63
C LEU A 601 -28.46 21.19 20.00
N ARG A 602 -27.40 20.59 20.56
CA ARG A 602 -26.99 19.21 20.28
C ARG A 602 -26.77 18.44 21.57
N GLU A 603 -27.32 17.23 21.63
CA GLU A 603 -27.13 16.29 22.73
C GLU A 603 -26.05 15.27 22.37
N HIS A 604 -25.15 15.02 23.33
CA HIS A 604 -24.02 14.11 23.20
C HIS A 604 -23.97 13.17 24.41
N GLU A 605 -23.44 11.96 24.22
CA GLU A 605 -23.14 11.07 25.35
C GLU A 605 -22.00 11.67 26.19
N LEU A 606 -22.13 11.63 27.53
CA LEU A 606 -21.09 12.14 28.43
C LEU A 606 -19.74 11.44 28.17
N PRO A 607 -18.64 12.20 27.95
CA PRO A 607 -17.35 11.60 27.63
C PRO A 607 -16.77 10.82 28.82
N ASP A 608 -16.06 9.72 28.54
CA ASP A 608 -15.47 8.86 29.59
C ASP A 608 -14.51 9.62 30.55
N TYR A 609 -13.92 10.74 30.12
CA TYR A 609 -13.02 11.57 30.94
C TYR A 609 -13.75 12.55 31.87
N ALA A 610 -15.07 12.71 31.75
CA ALA A 610 -15.89 13.57 32.60
C ALA A 610 -15.88 13.15 34.09
N TYR A 611 -15.45 11.91 34.39
CA TYR A 611 -15.44 11.35 35.73
C TYR A 611 -14.03 11.00 36.23
N PRO A 612 -13.25 11.95 36.76
CA PRO A 612 -11.95 11.61 37.35
C PRO A 612 -12.03 10.74 38.61
N MET A 613 -13.19 10.63 39.30
CA MET A 613 -13.26 10.01 40.65
C MET A 613 -14.56 9.26 41.07
N LEU A 614 -15.47 8.84 40.18
CA LEU A 614 -16.70 8.12 40.60
C LEU A 614 -16.76 6.66 40.08
N ARG A 615 -16.98 5.72 41.02
CA ARG A 615 -17.24 4.31 40.73
C ARG A 615 -18.62 4.16 40.08
N ARG A 616 -18.63 3.54 38.89
CA ARG A 616 -19.78 3.36 38.01
C ARG A 616 -20.87 2.46 38.60
N ASN A 617 -22.14 2.79 38.33
CA ASN A 617 -23.24 1.83 38.24
C ASN A 617 -23.72 1.84 36.76
N ILE A 618 -23.53 0.73 36.05
CA ILE A 618 -23.48 0.65 34.57
C ILE A 618 -24.88 0.44 33.95
N LYS A 619 -25.87 1.31 34.22
CA LYS A 619 -27.21 1.10 33.62
C LYS A 619 -27.79 2.24 32.79
N GLU A 620 -27.36 3.48 32.96
CA GLU A 620 -27.80 4.59 32.10
C GLU A 620 -26.59 5.40 31.62
N LYS A 621 -26.55 5.67 30.31
CA LYS A 621 -25.57 6.60 29.75
C LYS A 621 -26.12 8.01 29.97
N GLU A 622 -25.47 8.78 30.82
CA GLU A 622 -25.82 10.19 31.02
C GLU A 622 -25.47 10.98 29.74
N HIS A 623 -26.25 12.02 29.42
CA HIS A 623 -26.07 12.88 28.26
C HIS A 623 -25.78 14.31 28.71
N TYR A 624 -25.04 15.06 27.90
CA TYR A 624 -24.86 16.50 28.06
C TYR A 624 -25.27 17.22 26.77
N SER A 625 -25.60 18.50 26.89
CA SER A 625 -26.01 19.31 25.76
C SER A 625 -24.98 20.39 25.43
N THR A 626 -24.95 20.84 24.19
CA THR A 626 -24.04 21.89 23.68
C THR A 626 -24.80 22.84 22.78
N ALA A 627 -24.36 24.10 22.72
CA ALA A 627 -24.84 25.10 21.78
C ALA A 627 -23.85 25.17 20.62
N GLU A 628 -24.06 24.34 19.60
CA GLU A 628 -23.12 24.23 18.48
C GLU A 628 -23.42 25.23 17.37
N VAL A 629 -22.36 25.81 16.80
CA VAL A 629 -22.45 26.73 15.66
C VAL A 629 -22.52 25.97 14.35
N PHE A 630 -23.47 26.35 13.51
CA PHE A 630 -23.67 25.87 12.15
C PHE A 630 -23.57 27.07 11.19
N LEU A 631 -22.83 26.89 10.11
CA LEU A 631 -22.86 27.80 8.96
C LEU A 631 -23.63 27.12 7.83
N ARG A 632 -23.86 27.82 6.73
CA ARG A 632 -24.50 27.24 5.52
C ARG A 632 -23.80 25.98 4.98
N GLN A 633 -22.54 25.77 5.34
CA GLN A 633 -21.71 24.62 4.94
C GLN A 633 -21.77 23.45 5.95
N GLY A 634 -22.51 23.61 7.05
CA GLY A 634 -22.65 22.63 8.13
C GLY A 634 -22.05 23.07 9.47
N GLY A 635 -22.13 22.15 10.44
CA GLY A 635 -21.67 22.34 11.81
C GLY A 635 -20.17 22.59 11.91
N GLN A 636 -19.77 23.56 12.72
CA GLN A 636 -18.38 23.94 12.92
C GLN A 636 -17.69 23.14 14.03
N ALA A 637 -18.44 22.26 14.72
CA ALA A 637 -17.95 21.37 15.77
C ALA A 637 -17.24 22.10 16.92
N TYR A 638 -17.76 23.27 17.31
CA TYR A 638 -17.41 23.96 18.55
C TYR A 638 -18.66 24.45 19.26
N ASP A 639 -18.59 24.45 20.59
CA ASP A 639 -19.65 24.88 21.50
C ASP A 639 -19.43 26.35 21.91
N VAL A 640 -20.50 27.16 21.82
CA VAL A 640 -20.52 28.56 22.28
C VAL A 640 -21.20 28.72 23.63
N TYR A 641 -21.71 27.64 24.23
CA TYR A 641 -22.30 27.70 25.56
C TYR A 641 -21.32 28.28 26.59
N GLY A 642 -21.77 29.30 27.32
CA GLY A 642 -20.96 30.04 28.29
C GLY A 642 -20.19 31.23 27.70
N TYR A 643 -20.32 31.52 26.40
CA TYR A 643 -19.80 32.77 25.83
C TYR A 643 -20.60 33.95 26.38
N ASN A 644 -19.92 35.05 26.72
CA ASN A 644 -20.62 36.30 26.98
C ASN A 644 -20.97 36.99 25.65
N GLU A 645 -21.79 38.04 25.73
CA GLU A 645 -22.21 38.83 24.58
C GLU A 645 -21.04 39.26 23.68
N ARG A 646 -19.91 39.66 24.26
CA ARG A 646 -18.74 40.11 23.49
C ARG A 646 -18.10 38.95 22.73
N ASP A 647 -17.87 37.83 23.39
CA ASP A 647 -17.21 36.66 22.79
C ASP A 647 -18.09 36.06 21.67
N LEU A 648 -19.41 36.06 21.86
CA LEU A 648 -20.38 35.63 20.85
C LEU A 648 -20.44 36.62 19.67
N MET A 649 -20.42 37.93 19.93
CA MET A 649 -20.35 38.96 18.89
C MET A 649 -19.07 38.83 18.06
N ASP A 650 -17.91 38.66 18.72
CA ASP A 650 -16.62 38.47 18.06
C ASP A 650 -16.63 37.18 17.21
N ASP A 651 -17.26 36.09 17.67
CA ASP A 651 -17.39 34.86 16.89
C ASP A 651 -18.20 35.07 15.59
N VAL A 652 -19.41 35.65 15.70
CA VAL A 652 -20.27 35.92 14.55
C VAL A 652 -19.61 36.87 13.56
N LEU A 653 -18.95 37.93 14.05
CA LEU A 653 -18.24 38.89 13.20
C LEU A 653 -17.03 38.26 12.50
N ASN A 654 -16.27 37.40 13.17
CA ASN A 654 -15.17 36.66 12.52
C ASN A 654 -15.69 35.77 11.38
N GLN A 655 -16.84 35.12 11.55
CA GLN A 655 -17.46 34.34 10.48
C GLN A 655 -17.98 35.24 9.35
N PHE A 656 -18.54 36.40 9.68
CA PHE A 656 -18.97 37.38 8.70
C PHE A 656 -17.79 37.96 7.89
N GLU A 657 -16.64 38.23 8.52
CA GLU A 657 -15.42 38.66 7.83
C GLU A 657 -14.91 37.58 6.86
N ASN A 658 -14.91 36.31 7.27
CA ASN A 658 -14.53 35.19 6.40
C ASN A 658 -15.45 35.11 5.17
N TYR A 659 -16.75 35.33 5.38
CA TYR A 659 -17.75 35.39 4.32
C TYR A 659 -17.50 36.55 3.35
N LEU A 660 -17.23 37.77 3.86
CA LEU A 660 -16.90 38.92 3.01
C LEU A 660 -15.58 38.72 2.25
N ALA A 661 -14.60 38.03 2.82
CA ALA A 661 -13.37 37.67 2.13
C ALA A 661 -13.63 36.66 1.00
N PHE A 662 -14.54 35.70 1.22
CA PHE A 662 -14.98 34.75 0.20
C PHE A 662 -15.64 35.45 -1.00
N LEU A 663 -16.56 36.38 -0.78
CA LEU A 663 -17.22 37.15 -1.85
C LEU A 663 -16.24 37.94 -2.73
N LYS A 664 -15.07 38.33 -2.20
CA LYS A 664 -14.04 39.05 -2.98
C LYS A 664 -13.23 38.17 -3.93
N ILE A 665 -13.20 36.85 -3.68
CA ILE A 665 -12.30 35.90 -4.36
C ILE A 665 -13.08 34.93 -5.27
N SER A 666 -14.39 34.77 -5.06
CA SER A 666 -15.24 33.83 -5.81
C SER A 666 -16.37 34.55 -6.55
N PRO A 667 -16.75 34.14 -7.78
CA PRO A 667 -17.96 34.63 -8.43
C PRO A 667 -19.17 34.22 -7.57
N SER A 668 -19.84 35.21 -7.00
CA SER A 668 -20.82 35.10 -5.92
C SER A 668 -22.18 34.51 -6.30
N THR A 669 -22.31 33.95 -7.51
CA THR A 669 -23.53 33.30 -8.04
C THR A 669 -23.33 31.79 -8.11
N LEU A 670 -24.10 31.03 -7.32
CA LEU A 670 -24.18 29.57 -7.48
C LEU A 670 -25.24 29.20 -8.55
N PRO A 671 -25.04 28.14 -9.35
CA PRO A 671 -26.00 27.72 -10.38
C PRO A 671 -27.29 27.09 -9.86
N TRP A 672 -27.41 26.86 -8.55
CA TRP A 672 -28.52 26.17 -7.90
C TRP A 672 -29.00 26.96 -6.68
N ASP A 673 -30.31 27.12 -6.56
CA ASP A 673 -30.98 27.83 -5.48
C ASP A 673 -31.25 26.86 -4.31
N MET A 674 -30.43 26.98 -3.27
CA MET A 674 -30.49 26.08 -2.10
C MET A 674 -31.70 26.36 -1.20
N ALA A 675 -32.26 27.58 -1.20
CA ALA A 675 -33.47 27.86 -0.41
C ALA A 675 -34.65 27.01 -0.90
N LYS A 676 -34.72 26.82 -2.22
CA LYS A 676 -35.67 25.94 -2.88
C LYS A 676 -35.47 24.46 -2.52
N HIS A 677 -34.22 24.03 -2.28
CA HIS A 677 -33.91 22.67 -1.86
C HIS A 677 -34.27 22.40 -0.40
N ASP A 678 -34.10 23.39 0.48
CA ASP A 678 -34.46 23.28 1.89
C ASP A 678 -35.99 23.31 2.08
N GLU A 679 -36.74 24.09 1.28
CA GLU A 679 -38.21 24.03 1.23
C GLU A 679 -38.74 22.67 0.74
N GLU A 680 -38.00 21.96 -0.12
CA GLU A 680 -38.34 20.59 -0.57
C GLU A 680 -38.11 19.53 0.53
N LEU A 681 -37.35 19.84 1.58
CA LEU A 681 -37.08 18.93 2.71
C LEU A 681 -38.10 19.07 3.86
N ASP A 682 -38.88 20.16 3.90
CA ASP A 682 -39.90 20.47 4.92
C ASP A 682 -41.29 19.87 4.61
N ILE A 683 -41.33 18.70 3.97
CA ILE A 683 -42.58 17.93 3.88
C ILE A 683 -42.85 17.36 5.28
N GLU A 684 -43.88 17.88 5.96
CA GLU A 684 -44.51 17.22 7.10
C GLU A 684 -45.04 15.85 6.63
N GLU A 685 -44.17 14.84 6.64
CA GLU A 685 -44.57 13.44 6.43
C GLU A 685 -45.30 12.97 7.69
N ASP A 686 -46.63 12.98 7.63
CA ASP A 686 -47.49 12.23 8.55
C ASP A 686 -47.10 10.74 8.50
N PRO A 687 -46.53 10.16 9.58
CA PRO A 687 -46.06 8.79 9.57
C PRO A 687 -47.17 7.75 9.35
N GLU A 688 -48.45 8.12 9.52
CA GLU A 688 -49.59 7.22 9.33
C GLU A 688 -50.04 7.10 7.86
N ALA A 689 -49.76 8.10 7.00
CA ALA A 689 -50.23 8.10 5.61
C ALA A 689 -49.55 7.05 4.71
N ILE A 690 -48.36 6.56 5.08
CA ILE A 690 -47.58 5.60 4.27
C ILE A 690 -48.16 4.17 4.34
N TRP A 691 -49.02 3.86 5.32
CA TRP A 691 -49.53 2.51 5.54
C TRP A 691 -50.90 2.23 4.90
N GLU A 692 -51.73 3.24 4.65
CA GLU A 692 -53.05 3.03 4.02
C GLU A 692 -53.00 3.01 2.48
N ASP A 693 -52.06 3.75 1.87
CA ASP A 693 -52.03 3.93 0.40
C ASP A 693 -51.46 2.73 -0.38
N LYS A 694 -50.94 1.70 0.32
CA LYS A 694 -50.50 0.42 -0.28
C LYS A 694 -51.55 -0.69 -0.23
N LEU A 695 -52.73 -0.44 0.34
CA LEU A 695 -53.80 -1.44 0.44
C LEU A 695 -55.11 -1.02 -0.26
N ALA A 696 -55.22 0.19 -0.79
CA ALA A 696 -56.41 0.67 -1.50
C ALA A 696 -56.03 1.27 -2.86
N GLY A 697 -55.82 0.42 -3.87
CA GLY A 697 -55.45 0.92 -5.21
C GLY A 697 -55.42 -0.13 -6.32
N SER A 698 -56.25 -1.17 -6.23
CA SER A 698 -56.64 -1.97 -7.40
C SER A 698 -58.15 -1.90 -7.51
N ASP A 699 -58.66 -0.90 -8.23
CA ASP A 699 -59.91 -1.00 -8.98
C ASP A 699 -59.99 0.21 -9.91
N GLY A 700 -60.04 -0.07 -11.21
CA GLY A 700 -60.02 0.94 -12.26
C GLY A 700 -61.33 1.71 -12.37
N ASN A 701 -61.28 2.81 -13.12
CA ASN A 701 -62.32 3.10 -14.09
C ASN A 701 -61.83 4.11 -15.14
N ASP A 702 -62.02 3.74 -16.40
CA ASP A 702 -61.99 4.61 -17.57
C ASP A 702 -63.14 5.63 -17.53
N GLY A 703 -62.97 6.77 -18.21
CA GLY A 703 -64.10 7.61 -18.64
C GLY A 703 -63.80 9.10 -18.84
N ASP A 704 -63.61 9.46 -20.12
CA ASP A 704 -64.03 10.68 -20.85
C ASP A 704 -64.22 12.04 -20.11
N ASP A 705 -63.61 13.10 -20.64
CA ASP A 705 -64.35 14.11 -21.44
C ASP A 705 -63.42 15.23 -22.00
N ASP A 706 -63.42 15.30 -23.34
CA ASP A 706 -63.40 16.43 -24.28
C ASP A 706 -62.92 17.85 -23.88
N LYS A 707 -62.04 18.43 -24.73
CA LYS A 707 -62.38 19.58 -25.63
C LYS A 707 -61.26 20.04 -26.58
N GLU A 708 -61.57 19.92 -27.87
CA GLU A 708 -61.40 20.85 -29.02
C GLU A 708 -60.17 21.78 -29.18
N SER A 709 -59.45 21.59 -30.30
CA SER A 709 -59.23 22.57 -31.41
C SER A 709 -58.25 21.94 -32.43
N ASP A 710 -58.71 21.39 -33.55
CA ASP A 710 -59.14 21.98 -34.83
C ASP A 710 -58.02 22.34 -35.84
N THR A 711 -58.19 21.73 -37.03
CA THR A 711 -57.72 22.05 -38.40
C THR A 711 -56.27 21.83 -38.91
N GLY A 712 -56.19 20.92 -39.91
CA GLY A 712 -55.53 21.14 -41.22
C GLY A 712 -54.31 20.25 -41.53
N LYS A 713 -54.42 19.08 -42.19
CA LYS A 713 -54.44 18.80 -43.67
C LYS A 713 -53.32 19.54 -44.45
N ASP A 714 -52.48 18.94 -45.30
CA ASP A 714 -52.57 17.81 -46.27
C ASP A 714 -51.16 17.22 -46.51
N LYS A 715 -50.95 15.89 -46.56
CA LYS A 715 -50.93 14.99 -47.74
C LYS A 715 -49.98 15.36 -48.90
N ALA A 716 -48.84 14.66 -48.98
CA ALA A 716 -48.50 13.70 -50.06
C ALA A 716 -47.40 12.75 -49.56
#